data_AF-A0A072UTX8-F1
#
_entry.id   AF-A0A072UTX8-F1
#
_cell.length_a   1.000
_cell.length_b   1.000
_cell.length_c   1.000
_cell.angle_alpha   90.00
_cell.angle_beta   90.00
_cell.angle_gamma   90.00
#
_symmetry.space_group_name_H-M   'P 1'
#
loop_
_entity.id
_entity.type
_entity.pdbx_description
1 polymer ?
#
loop_
_entity_poly.entity_id
_entity_poly.type
_entity_poly.pdbx_seq_one_letter_code
_entity_poly.pdbx_strand_id
1 'polypeptide(L)'
;MSRVPTNPSPPPSPPSMPSIIKAYALPLLLFSAAMFYQLFLIPNAFPPSHYDVLRIKMYSSIDEVKEAYVNLESKWNSDVEVSDVCEFLKIRYAYELLTNPLWKRDYDLFGIDEQLHIIESANKRYAGKSISELEFPLLHTPSSESIDHSTKVITASDFKSIFPDSKPWLIQLYSSGSNRCAEFSKSWNKIASLLDGFANTGVVELGEKEVAIYFADKRPTGKPFFRNGIPSLFAIPPGCRSAKCFSRFDGEPTIDAVTNWFATTVLALPQINYYTKESLVANFFGKSSHHKVKVIFFSKSGERASPYIRQVAKDYWAHASFAFILWREEESSYWLGAFGVESAPAIVFLKDPGVKPVVHHGSVDNSLFLSMMEKNKDQELPQLRSVTSMELGCDPRGYSRAGYDTVIWYCAIAVGRPSVELNRMRETICRVQDTLAKQSELDASSENESLAPVVDAFKRKRLTFAWLDSEKQKDYCQFYLGEGASEATCGQRKGMTDIPRLLVIRYLRNSSAIDTRTQDLSKWKSLLVQDLIDDTDQAGQFVAGYKGTADDSEITQWLSNIIKDGDSRDLPFFTLRTPKLVPDDTEPIWSKTAQQIPLKNIKQHILGVIGGLSVYLDDPRIGPFLLLAALISLGTIWLRRSQQVHLSQSKQPTQPSSTEPPSHDERKPRPTDRVRRPSGKKAPPSMTDFEPSDAYQMPLPDSDSD
;
A
#
# COMPACT_ATOMS: atom_id res chain seq x y z
N MET A 1 13.66 92.68 -15.12
CA MET A 1 14.09 92.47 -13.72
C MET A 1 14.32 90.97 -13.49
N SER A 2 15.15 90.61 -12.51
CA SER A 2 15.39 89.26 -11.94
C SER A 2 15.77 88.12 -12.91
N ARG A 3 16.96 87.54 -12.68
CA ARG A 3 17.33 86.21 -13.20
C ARG A 3 16.60 85.11 -12.40
N VAL A 4 16.32 83.99 -13.05
CA VAL A 4 16.05 82.68 -12.41
C VAL A 4 17.10 81.70 -12.97
N PRO A 5 17.77 80.88 -12.13
CA PRO A 5 18.93 80.10 -12.57
C PRO A 5 18.58 78.80 -13.29
N THR A 6 19.38 78.44 -14.29
CA THR A 6 19.40 77.11 -14.91
C THR A 6 20.27 76.16 -14.08
N ASN A 7 19.68 75.12 -13.47
CA ASN A 7 20.43 74.03 -12.86
C ASN A 7 20.97 73.06 -13.93
N PRO A 8 22.20 72.55 -13.80
CA PRO A 8 22.72 71.48 -14.66
C PRO A 8 22.08 70.13 -14.30
N SER A 9 21.93 69.25 -15.30
CA SER A 9 21.53 67.86 -15.10
C SER A 9 22.63 67.04 -14.42
N PRO A 10 22.32 66.19 -13.42
CA PRO A 10 23.32 65.33 -12.78
C PRO A 10 23.79 64.20 -13.71
N PRO A 11 25.03 63.68 -13.52
CA PRO A 11 25.52 62.51 -14.24
C PRO A 11 24.76 61.23 -13.82
N PRO A 12 24.76 60.17 -14.66
CA PRO A 12 24.12 58.90 -14.32
C PRO A 12 24.79 58.25 -13.09
N SER A 13 23.99 57.88 -12.10
CA SER A 13 24.46 57.24 -10.87
C SER A 13 24.93 55.79 -11.11
N PRO A 14 25.99 55.32 -10.43
CA PRO A 14 26.43 53.92 -10.51
C PRO A 14 25.34 52.96 -9.97
N PRO A 15 25.26 51.71 -10.48
CA PRO A 15 24.25 50.75 -10.06
C PRO A 15 24.39 50.41 -8.57
N SER A 16 23.27 50.41 -7.84
CA SER A 16 23.28 50.29 -6.39
C SER A 16 23.78 48.91 -5.93
N MET A 17 24.69 48.92 -4.95
CA MET A 17 25.34 47.75 -4.33
C MET A 17 24.44 46.50 -4.12
N PRO A 18 23.20 46.59 -3.59
CA PRO A 18 22.34 45.41 -3.42
C PRO A 18 22.01 44.65 -4.73
N SER A 19 22.09 45.29 -5.90
CA SER A 19 21.91 44.62 -7.20
C SER A 19 23.12 43.77 -7.62
N ILE A 20 24.31 44.09 -7.10
CA ILE A 20 25.55 43.36 -7.36
C ILE A 20 25.65 42.15 -6.41
N ILE A 21 25.37 42.36 -5.13
CA ILE A 21 25.40 41.32 -4.09
C ILE A 21 24.43 40.18 -4.44
N LYS A 22 23.19 40.50 -4.86
CA LYS A 22 22.21 39.47 -5.27
C LYS A 22 22.59 38.71 -6.53
N ALA A 23 23.39 39.28 -7.43
CA ALA A 23 23.83 38.59 -8.64
C ALA A 23 24.91 37.54 -8.33
N TYR A 24 25.91 37.90 -7.51
CA TYR A 24 27.06 37.04 -7.21
C TYR A 24 26.88 36.11 -6.00
N ALA A 25 25.78 36.24 -5.25
CA ALA A 25 25.50 35.40 -4.08
C ALA A 25 25.55 33.88 -4.36
N LEU A 26 24.98 33.41 -5.48
CA LEU A 26 25.00 31.99 -5.83
C LEU A 26 26.42 31.48 -6.17
N PRO A 27 27.20 32.12 -7.07
CA PRO A 27 28.59 31.72 -7.29
C PRO A 27 29.47 31.78 -6.04
N LEU A 28 29.28 32.78 -5.17
CA LEU A 28 30.01 32.89 -3.91
C LEU A 28 29.67 31.75 -2.94
N LEU A 29 28.40 31.32 -2.88
CA LEU A 29 27.96 30.18 -2.09
C LEU A 29 28.51 28.85 -2.65
N LEU A 30 28.50 28.67 -3.97
CA LEU A 30 29.11 27.49 -4.61
C LEU A 30 30.63 27.44 -4.39
N PHE A 31 31.30 28.60 -4.44
CA PHE A 31 32.73 28.70 -4.17
C PHE A 31 33.06 28.45 -2.69
N SER A 32 32.31 29.02 -1.75
CA SER A 32 32.54 28.75 -0.31
C SER A 32 32.22 27.31 0.07
N ALA A 33 31.21 26.69 -0.56
CA ALA A 33 30.95 25.26 -0.42
C ALA A 33 32.08 24.40 -1.00
N ALA A 34 32.63 24.75 -2.17
CA ALA A 34 33.78 24.06 -2.76
C ALA A 34 35.03 24.14 -1.87
N MET A 35 35.36 25.34 -1.37
CA MET A 35 36.48 25.55 -0.46
C MET A 35 36.29 24.84 0.88
N PHE A 36 35.07 24.86 1.44
CA PHE A 36 34.75 24.11 2.66
C PHE A 36 34.92 22.59 2.44
N TYR A 37 34.45 22.09 1.30
CA TYR A 37 34.60 20.69 0.94
C TYR A 37 36.09 20.29 0.81
N GLN A 38 36.90 21.11 0.14
CA GLN A 38 38.32 20.84 -0.07
C GLN A 38 39.18 20.98 1.19
N LEU A 39 38.85 21.91 2.09
CA LEU A 39 39.66 22.21 3.28
C LEU A 39 39.21 21.46 4.55
N PHE A 40 37.94 21.09 4.67
CA PHE A 40 37.38 20.52 5.90
C PHE A 40 36.67 19.17 5.70
N LEU A 41 36.14 18.86 4.52
CA LEU A 41 35.50 17.56 4.27
C LEU A 41 36.53 16.54 3.76
N ILE A 42 37.23 16.79 2.66
CA ILE A 42 38.21 15.83 2.09
C ILE A 42 39.24 15.34 3.14
N PRO A 43 39.88 16.20 3.97
CA PRO A 43 40.85 15.73 4.98
C PRO A 43 40.27 14.86 6.10
N ASN A 44 38.94 14.85 6.30
CA ASN A 44 38.25 14.06 7.32
C ASN A 44 37.43 12.89 6.73
N ALA A 45 37.07 12.96 5.44
CA ALA A 45 36.31 11.94 4.70
C ALA A 45 37.21 10.82 4.14
N PHE A 46 38.53 11.03 4.15
CA PHE A 46 39.52 9.96 4.05
C PHE A 46 40.09 9.67 5.45
N PRO A 47 39.40 8.88 6.29
CA PRO A 47 40.07 8.28 7.44
C PRO A 47 41.23 7.43 6.92
N PRO A 48 42.40 7.40 7.61
CA PRO A 48 43.47 6.49 7.23
C PRO A 48 42.91 5.07 7.22
N SER A 49 43.14 4.33 6.13
CA SER A 49 42.69 2.94 6.06
C SER A 49 43.44 2.11 7.09
N HIS A 50 42.91 0.92 7.42
CA HIS A 50 43.60 0.03 8.37
C HIS A 50 45.00 -0.38 7.87
N TYR A 51 45.28 -0.25 6.56
CA TYR A 51 46.62 -0.37 5.99
C TYR A 51 47.51 0.84 6.28
N ASP A 52 46.99 2.06 6.17
CA ASP A 52 47.73 3.30 6.47
C ASP A 52 48.07 3.39 7.97
N VAL A 53 47.15 2.93 8.84
CA VAL A 53 47.37 2.79 10.29
C VAL A 53 48.55 1.85 10.58
N LEU A 54 48.66 0.74 9.85
CA LEU A 54 49.80 -0.20 9.91
C LEU A 54 51.00 0.23 9.05
N ARG A 55 50.93 1.39 8.37
CA ARG A 55 51.97 1.97 7.48
C ARG A 55 52.37 1.04 6.31
N ILE A 56 51.44 0.22 5.83
CA ILE A 56 51.59 -0.71 4.70
C ILE A 56 50.71 -0.31 3.51
N LYS A 57 50.83 -1.02 2.38
CA LYS A 57 50.03 -0.75 1.18
C LYS A 57 48.62 -1.28 1.32
N MET A 58 47.65 -0.60 0.72
CA MET A 58 46.30 -1.15 0.56
C MET A 58 46.34 -2.52 -0.13
N TYR A 59 45.50 -3.44 0.34
CA TYR A 59 45.42 -4.83 -0.15
C TYR A 59 46.68 -5.69 0.10
N SER A 60 47.60 -5.25 0.97
CA SER A 60 48.73 -6.07 1.45
C SER A 60 48.31 -7.45 1.96
N SER A 61 49.25 -8.39 1.95
CA SER A 61 49.00 -9.78 2.37
C SER A 61 48.78 -9.88 3.89
N ILE A 62 48.16 -10.99 4.35
CA ILE A 62 47.98 -11.25 5.79
C ILE A 62 49.32 -11.40 6.52
N ASP A 63 50.38 -11.82 5.81
CA ASP A 63 51.70 -11.98 6.41
C ASP A 63 52.48 -10.66 6.45
N GLU A 64 52.30 -9.77 5.45
CA GLU A 64 52.75 -8.37 5.51
C GLU A 64 52.07 -7.60 6.65
N VAL A 65 50.77 -7.87 6.91
CA VAL A 65 50.02 -7.31 8.04
C VAL A 65 50.62 -7.75 9.39
N LYS A 66 50.97 -9.03 9.54
CA LYS A 66 51.65 -9.54 10.75
C LYS A 66 53.04 -8.94 10.92
N GLU A 67 53.84 -8.91 9.85
CA GLU A 67 55.20 -8.36 9.89
C GLU A 67 55.19 -6.88 10.28
N ALA A 68 54.26 -6.10 9.71
CA ALA A 68 54.07 -4.69 10.06
C ALA A 68 53.66 -4.51 11.52
N TYR A 69 52.71 -5.31 12.03
CA TYR A 69 52.31 -5.26 13.43
C TYR A 69 53.48 -5.58 14.38
N VAL A 70 54.27 -6.63 14.11
CA VAL A 70 55.44 -7.00 14.94
C VAL A 70 56.53 -5.92 14.87
N ASN A 71 56.80 -5.35 13.69
CA ASN A 71 57.74 -4.23 13.48
C ASN A 71 57.28 -2.90 14.11
N LEU A 72 56.04 -2.83 14.57
CA LEU A 72 55.45 -1.70 15.29
C LEU A 72 55.44 -1.97 16.81
N GLU A 73 54.90 -3.11 17.23
CA GLU A 73 54.87 -3.59 18.62
C GLU A 73 56.27 -3.65 19.25
N SER A 74 57.28 -4.10 18.51
CA SER A 74 58.68 -4.12 18.95
C SER A 74 59.29 -2.73 19.21
N LYS A 75 58.74 -1.66 18.63
CA LYS A 75 59.18 -0.28 18.90
C LYS A 75 58.51 0.27 20.15
N TRP A 76 57.23 -0.01 20.37
CA TRP A 76 56.54 0.41 21.59
C TRP A 76 57.05 -0.30 22.84
N ASN A 77 57.47 -1.57 22.74
CA ASN A 77 58.13 -2.28 23.83
C ASN A 77 59.59 -1.82 24.11
N SER A 78 60.03 -0.66 23.59
CA SER A 78 61.40 -0.14 23.77
C SER A 78 61.51 1.17 24.57
N ASP A 79 60.40 1.69 25.12
CA ASP A 79 60.32 2.93 25.93
C ASP A 79 60.79 4.24 25.24
N VAL A 80 61.17 4.22 23.96
CA VAL A 80 61.71 5.41 23.25
C VAL A 80 60.64 6.44 22.88
N GLU A 81 59.38 6.04 22.72
CA GLU A 81 58.25 6.95 22.39
C GLU A 81 57.11 6.80 23.39
N VAL A 82 56.59 7.92 23.91
CA VAL A 82 55.41 7.96 24.78
C VAL A 82 54.17 7.62 23.95
N SER A 83 53.79 6.35 23.94
CA SER A 83 52.69 5.84 23.13
C SER A 83 51.33 6.34 23.63
N ASP A 84 50.54 6.94 22.73
CA ASP A 84 49.11 7.14 22.99
C ASP A 84 48.39 5.78 22.94
N VAL A 85 47.69 5.44 24.03
CA VAL A 85 46.84 4.25 24.12
C VAL A 85 45.78 4.25 23.02
N CYS A 86 45.30 5.42 22.60
CA CYS A 86 44.32 5.56 21.52
C CYS A 86 44.92 5.34 20.13
N GLU A 87 46.24 5.46 19.93
CA GLU A 87 46.92 5.00 18.72
C GLU A 87 47.16 3.49 18.77
N PHE A 88 47.65 2.96 19.90
CA PHE A 88 47.82 1.52 20.09
C PHE A 88 46.51 0.75 19.81
N LEU A 89 45.38 1.21 20.36
CA LEU A 89 44.08 0.57 20.16
C LEU A 89 43.64 0.58 18.68
N LYS A 90 43.92 1.65 17.91
CA LYS A 90 43.65 1.67 16.44
C LYS A 90 44.52 0.68 15.69
N ILE A 91 45.79 0.57 16.06
CA ILE A 91 46.76 -0.34 15.42
C ILE A 91 46.42 -1.79 15.72
N ARG A 92 46.06 -2.10 16.97
CA ARG A 92 45.58 -3.42 17.39
C ARG A 92 44.28 -3.79 16.68
N TYR A 93 43.34 -2.85 16.58
CA TYR A 93 42.10 -3.01 15.82
C TYR A 93 42.36 -3.33 14.33
N ALA A 94 43.19 -2.51 13.68
CA ALA A 94 43.58 -2.69 12.28
C ALA A 94 44.25 -4.05 12.04
N TYR A 95 45.14 -4.48 12.94
CA TYR A 95 45.79 -5.78 12.89
C TYR A 95 44.78 -6.94 13.02
N GLU A 96 43.88 -6.91 14.01
CA GLU A 96 42.90 -7.99 14.22
C GLU A 96 41.88 -8.07 13.08
N LEU A 97 41.43 -6.92 12.55
CA LEU A 97 40.54 -6.86 11.39
C LEU A 97 41.21 -7.40 10.12
N LEU A 98 42.44 -6.97 9.83
CA LEU A 98 43.16 -7.35 8.61
C LEU A 98 43.82 -8.74 8.67
N THR A 99 43.99 -9.34 9.85
CA THR A 99 44.49 -10.71 10.01
C THR A 99 43.39 -11.76 9.80
N ASN A 100 42.13 -11.43 10.10
CA ASN A 100 41.00 -12.32 9.84
C ASN A 100 40.66 -12.34 8.33
N PRO A 101 40.67 -13.52 7.66
CA PRO A 101 40.47 -13.59 6.21
C PRO A 101 39.04 -13.19 5.76
N LEU A 102 38.02 -13.34 6.61
CA LEU A 102 36.64 -12.92 6.30
C LEU A 102 36.50 -11.41 6.43
N TRP A 103 36.92 -10.84 7.55
CA TRP A 103 36.85 -9.39 7.78
C TRP A 103 37.71 -8.60 6.78
N LYS A 104 38.95 -9.05 6.51
CA LYS A 104 39.81 -8.46 5.47
C LYS A 104 39.15 -8.51 4.09
N ARG A 105 38.55 -9.64 3.70
CA ARG A 105 37.81 -9.78 2.42
C ARG A 105 36.67 -8.78 2.32
N ASP A 106 35.87 -8.63 3.37
CA ASP A 106 34.67 -7.79 3.37
C ASP A 106 35.02 -6.30 3.39
N TYR A 107 36.08 -5.94 4.12
CA TYR A 107 36.68 -4.60 4.12
C TYR A 107 37.32 -4.26 2.76
N ASP A 108 38.13 -5.16 2.21
CA ASP A 108 38.82 -4.96 0.92
C ASP A 108 37.83 -4.80 -0.23
N LEU A 109 36.85 -5.70 -0.35
CA LEU A 109 35.88 -5.68 -1.45
C LEU A 109 34.82 -4.60 -1.27
N PHE A 110 34.13 -4.57 -0.11
CA PHE A 110 32.90 -3.78 0.08
C PHE A 110 33.07 -2.56 1.00
N GLY A 111 34.19 -2.47 1.72
CA GLY A 111 34.42 -1.41 2.71
C GLY A 111 33.57 -1.59 3.97
N ILE A 112 33.23 -2.83 4.32
CA ILE A 112 32.45 -3.15 5.52
C ILE A 112 33.37 -3.12 6.74
N ASP A 113 32.98 -2.33 7.73
CA ASP A 113 33.59 -2.26 9.06
C ASP A 113 32.45 -2.07 10.08
N GLU A 114 32.02 -3.17 10.71
CA GLU A 114 30.90 -3.15 11.66
C GLU A 114 31.35 -2.88 13.10
N GLN A 115 32.63 -3.12 13.39
CA GLN A 115 33.18 -3.19 14.74
C GLN A 115 33.84 -1.88 15.19
N LEU A 116 33.84 -0.82 14.37
CA LEU A 116 34.51 0.46 14.64
C LEU A 116 34.12 1.09 16.00
N HIS A 117 32.89 0.83 16.46
CA HIS A 117 32.38 1.25 17.77
C HIS A 117 33.16 0.65 18.97
N ILE A 118 33.85 -0.47 18.78
CA ILE A 118 34.73 -1.10 19.77
C ILE A 118 35.95 -0.21 20.06
N ILE A 119 36.43 0.57 19.08
CA ILE A 119 37.52 1.53 19.32
C ILE A 119 37.05 2.61 20.31
N GLU A 120 35.82 3.11 20.18
CA GLU A 120 35.30 4.15 21.08
C GLU A 120 35.03 3.60 22.50
N SER A 121 34.54 2.37 22.63
CA SER A 121 34.34 1.74 23.94
C SER A 121 35.67 1.35 24.60
N ALA A 122 36.65 0.87 23.83
CA ALA A 122 38.01 0.59 24.31
C ALA A 122 38.73 1.86 24.77
N ASN A 123 38.68 2.94 23.98
CA ASN A 123 39.26 4.23 24.38
C ASN A 123 38.68 4.74 25.71
N LYS A 124 37.38 4.50 25.98
CA LYS A 124 36.74 4.81 27.27
C LYS A 124 37.14 3.84 28.39
N ARG A 125 37.31 2.54 28.09
CA ARG A 125 37.68 1.48 29.06
C ARG A 125 39.14 1.54 29.50
N TYR A 126 40.02 2.07 28.65
CA TYR A 126 41.47 2.13 28.85
C TYR A 126 42.03 3.56 29.00
N ALA A 127 41.17 4.57 29.11
CA ALA A 127 41.56 5.96 29.37
C ALA A 127 42.44 6.06 30.63
N GLY A 128 43.69 6.49 30.46
CA GLY A 128 44.65 6.70 31.56
C GLY A 128 45.32 5.44 32.12
N LYS A 129 45.16 4.28 31.48
CA LYS A 129 45.84 3.02 31.87
C LYS A 129 47.16 2.81 31.12
N SER A 130 48.02 1.94 31.64
CA SER A 130 49.21 1.45 30.93
C SER A 130 48.83 0.42 29.84
N ILE A 131 49.67 0.27 28.80
CA ILE A 131 49.45 -0.71 27.72
C ILE A 131 49.41 -2.15 28.27
N SER A 132 50.13 -2.43 29.37
CA SER A 132 50.12 -3.67 30.12
C SER A 132 48.79 -4.02 30.82
N GLU A 133 47.83 -3.10 30.89
CA GLU A 133 46.49 -3.32 31.48
C GLU A 133 45.40 -3.58 30.43
N LEU A 134 45.76 -3.70 29.14
CA LEU A 134 44.80 -3.96 28.07
C LEU A 134 44.55 -5.47 27.91
N GLU A 135 43.27 -5.84 27.81
CA GLU A 135 42.82 -7.19 27.50
C GLU A 135 42.68 -7.36 25.98
N PHE A 136 43.15 -8.50 25.45
CA PHE A 136 43.09 -8.84 24.02
C PHE A 136 42.55 -10.27 23.81
N PRO A 137 41.91 -10.58 22.68
CA PRO A 137 41.67 -9.71 21.52
C PRO A 137 40.62 -8.62 21.78
N LEU A 138 40.67 -7.54 21.01
CA LEU A 138 39.63 -6.50 20.99
C LEU A 138 38.41 -6.97 20.20
N LEU A 139 38.64 -7.72 19.12
CA LEU A 139 37.60 -8.26 18.23
C LEU A 139 37.32 -9.71 18.59
N HIS A 140 36.05 -10.01 18.86
CA HIS A 140 35.61 -11.39 19.07
C HIS A 140 35.02 -11.94 17.76
N THR A 141 35.56 -13.06 17.30
CA THR A 141 34.93 -13.83 16.22
C THR A 141 33.56 -14.32 16.70
N PRO A 142 32.48 -14.18 15.90
CA PRO A 142 31.19 -14.72 16.28
C PRO A 142 31.32 -16.23 16.51
N SER A 143 30.69 -16.73 17.58
CA SER A 143 30.72 -18.15 17.95
C SER A 143 30.19 -18.99 16.78
N SER A 144 30.96 -19.98 16.34
CA SER A 144 30.61 -20.83 15.19
C SER A 144 29.50 -21.86 15.47
N GLU A 145 28.60 -21.55 16.40
CA GLU A 145 27.24 -22.08 16.32
C GLU A 145 26.67 -21.61 14.98
N SER A 146 26.37 -22.56 14.10
CA SER A 146 26.20 -22.30 12.68
C SER A 146 25.13 -21.24 12.41
N ILE A 147 25.41 -20.35 11.44
CA ILE A 147 24.37 -19.56 10.78
C ILE A 147 23.49 -20.56 10.02
N ASP A 148 22.51 -21.13 10.72
CA ASP A 148 21.62 -22.18 10.24
C ASP A 148 20.58 -21.59 9.29
N HIS A 149 21.03 -21.29 8.09
CA HIS A 149 20.15 -21.01 6.97
C HIS A 149 19.64 -22.34 6.40
N SER A 150 18.48 -22.78 6.90
CA SER A 150 17.64 -23.78 6.24
C SER A 150 17.21 -23.34 4.83
N THR A 151 17.29 -22.04 4.55
CA THR A 151 17.10 -21.42 3.23
C THR A 151 18.28 -21.70 2.29
N LYS A 152 17.98 -21.91 1.00
CA LYS A 152 18.99 -22.14 -0.04
C LYS A 152 20.06 -21.03 -0.10
N VAL A 153 21.33 -21.42 0.01
CA VAL A 153 22.49 -20.60 -0.37
C VAL A 153 22.55 -20.52 -1.90
N ILE A 154 22.61 -19.31 -2.45
CA ILE A 154 22.62 -19.02 -3.88
C ILE A 154 24.08 -18.85 -4.35
N THR A 155 24.56 -19.76 -5.20
CA THR A 155 25.86 -19.62 -5.88
C THR A 155 25.76 -18.78 -7.15
N ALA A 156 26.90 -18.37 -7.71
CA ALA A 156 27.00 -17.74 -9.03
C ALA A 156 26.45 -18.63 -10.19
N SER A 157 26.34 -19.94 -9.98
CA SER A 157 25.61 -20.88 -10.85
C SER A 157 24.11 -20.71 -10.71
N ASP A 158 23.58 -20.80 -9.48
CA ASP A 158 22.15 -20.68 -9.18
C ASP A 158 21.58 -19.32 -9.60
N PHE A 159 22.38 -18.26 -9.44
CA PHE A 159 21.97 -16.90 -9.74
C PHE A 159 21.54 -16.70 -11.20
N LYS A 160 22.06 -17.52 -12.12
CA LYS A 160 21.66 -17.52 -13.55
C LYS A 160 20.29 -18.17 -13.79
N SER A 161 19.84 -19.06 -12.90
CA SER A 161 18.52 -19.70 -12.96
C SER A 161 17.41 -18.93 -12.23
N ILE A 162 17.74 -17.96 -11.37
CA ILE A 162 16.77 -17.05 -10.73
C ILE A 162 16.04 -16.17 -11.78
N PHE A 163 16.65 -15.98 -12.96
CA PHE A 163 16.05 -15.28 -14.08
C PHE A 163 15.70 -16.28 -15.20
N PRO A 164 14.46 -16.34 -15.71
CA PRO A 164 13.31 -15.48 -15.45
C PRO A 164 12.20 -16.20 -14.66
N ASP A 165 12.33 -16.30 -13.35
CA ASP A 165 11.31 -16.95 -12.50
C ASP A 165 9.93 -16.25 -12.57
N SER A 166 8.87 -17.05 -12.42
CA SER A 166 7.48 -16.59 -12.33
C SER A 166 7.10 -16.16 -10.92
N LYS A 167 7.77 -16.69 -9.88
CA LYS A 167 7.66 -16.20 -8.50
C LYS A 167 8.68 -15.09 -8.23
N PRO A 168 8.34 -14.10 -7.39
CA PRO A 168 9.33 -13.15 -6.88
C PRO A 168 10.34 -13.85 -5.95
N TRP A 169 11.53 -13.27 -5.87
CA TRP A 169 12.58 -13.69 -4.93
C TRP A 169 12.81 -12.62 -3.85
N LEU A 170 13.03 -13.06 -2.61
CA LEU A 170 13.62 -12.27 -1.53
C LEU A 170 15.01 -12.85 -1.20
N ILE A 171 16.04 -12.00 -1.26
CA ILE A 171 17.44 -12.42 -1.11
C ILE A 171 18.12 -11.61 0.01
N GLN A 172 18.73 -12.32 0.96
CA GLN A 172 19.63 -11.73 1.96
C GLN A 172 21.09 -11.83 1.48
N LEU A 173 21.81 -10.73 1.50
CA LEU A 173 23.27 -10.72 1.46
C LEU A 173 23.83 -10.66 2.88
N TYR A 174 24.76 -11.56 3.20
CA TYR A 174 25.34 -11.71 4.54
C TYR A 174 26.82 -12.09 4.48
N SER A 175 27.52 -11.99 5.62
CA SER A 175 28.86 -12.53 5.80
C SER A 175 28.89 -13.45 7.00
N SER A 176 29.58 -14.58 6.88
CA SER A 176 29.87 -15.48 8.01
C SER A 176 30.78 -14.85 9.08
N GLY A 177 31.43 -13.71 8.78
CA GLY A 177 32.20 -12.93 9.75
C GLY A 177 31.38 -11.89 10.54
N SER A 178 30.09 -11.68 10.20
CA SER A 178 29.26 -10.63 10.79
C SER A 178 28.39 -11.16 11.93
N ASN A 179 28.61 -10.64 13.15
CA ASN A 179 27.75 -10.93 14.29
C ASN A 179 26.30 -10.46 14.06
N ARG A 180 26.11 -9.30 13.40
CA ARG A 180 24.79 -8.77 13.04
C ARG A 180 24.04 -9.68 12.06
N CYS A 181 24.75 -10.36 11.16
CA CYS A 181 24.16 -11.39 10.30
C CYS A 181 23.80 -12.66 11.08
N ALA A 182 24.65 -13.09 12.01
CA ALA A 182 24.38 -14.25 12.86
C ALA A 182 23.14 -14.04 13.76
N GLU A 183 23.01 -12.87 14.40
CA GLU A 183 21.83 -12.48 15.18
C GLU A 183 20.55 -12.45 14.32
N PHE A 184 20.63 -11.90 13.11
CA PHE A 184 19.48 -11.81 12.20
C PHE A 184 19.03 -13.15 11.62
N SER A 185 19.87 -14.20 11.59
CA SER A 185 19.55 -15.52 11.01
C SER A 185 18.21 -16.10 11.47
N LYS A 186 17.92 -16.03 12.78
CA LYS A 186 16.66 -16.51 13.39
C LYS A 186 15.45 -15.68 12.92
N SER A 187 15.65 -14.39 12.67
CA SER A 187 14.62 -13.52 12.08
C SER A 187 14.42 -13.81 10.60
N TRP A 188 15.51 -14.06 9.85
CA TRP A 188 15.44 -14.44 8.43
C TRP A 188 14.64 -15.72 8.22
N ASN A 189 14.92 -16.79 8.96
CA ASN A 189 14.21 -18.07 8.81
C ASN A 189 12.69 -17.91 9.05
N LYS A 190 12.30 -17.03 9.99
CA LYS A 190 10.90 -16.67 10.26
C LYS A 190 10.28 -15.74 9.21
N ILE A 191 11.07 -14.88 8.55
CA ILE A 191 10.62 -14.14 7.35
C ILE A 191 10.40 -15.11 6.19
N ALA A 192 11.25 -16.13 6.05
CA ALA A 192 11.17 -17.11 4.98
C ALA A 192 9.91 -17.98 5.09
N SER A 193 9.55 -18.51 6.27
CA SER A 193 8.30 -19.26 6.45
C SER A 193 7.05 -18.39 6.23
N LEU A 194 7.04 -17.15 6.74
CA LEU A 194 5.94 -16.19 6.53
C LEU A 194 5.73 -15.81 5.04
N LEU A 195 6.67 -16.12 4.15
CA LEU A 195 6.63 -15.85 2.71
C LEU A 195 6.63 -17.14 1.86
N ASP A 196 6.59 -18.33 2.46
CA ASP A 196 6.51 -19.57 1.69
C ASP A 196 5.18 -19.64 0.92
N GLY A 197 5.19 -20.37 -0.20
CA GLY A 197 4.14 -20.31 -1.22
C GLY A 197 4.18 -19.01 -2.04
N PHE A 198 4.34 -17.84 -1.41
CA PHE A 198 4.27 -16.51 -2.05
C PHE A 198 5.52 -16.11 -2.81
N ALA A 199 6.70 -16.43 -2.29
CA ALA A 199 7.99 -16.04 -2.85
C ALA A 199 9.05 -17.12 -2.62
N ASN A 200 10.05 -17.12 -3.49
CA ASN A 200 11.26 -17.88 -3.23
C ASN A 200 12.17 -17.06 -2.30
N THR A 201 12.84 -17.72 -1.37
CA THR A 201 13.79 -17.09 -0.46
C THR A 201 15.18 -17.71 -0.63
N GLY A 202 16.22 -16.92 -0.41
CA GLY A 202 17.60 -17.41 -0.51
C GLY A 202 18.63 -16.46 0.08
N VAL A 203 19.82 -16.98 0.35
CA VAL A 203 20.92 -16.24 0.98
C VAL A 203 22.16 -16.23 0.10
N VAL A 204 22.91 -15.14 0.11
CA VAL A 204 24.17 -14.95 -0.65
C VAL A 204 25.26 -14.52 0.33
N GLU A 205 26.29 -15.34 0.47
CA GLU A 205 27.47 -15.00 1.27
C GLU A 205 28.41 -14.09 0.45
N LEU A 206 29.06 -13.10 1.07
CA LEU A 206 29.90 -12.13 0.34
C LEU A 206 31.12 -12.74 -0.39
N GLY A 207 31.47 -14.00 -0.10
CA GLY A 207 32.42 -14.82 -0.85
C GLY A 207 31.98 -15.19 -2.26
N GLU A 208 30.68 -15.19 -2.57
CA GLU A 208 30.12 -15.29 -3.93
C GLU A 208 30.27 -13.95 -4.66
N LYS A 209 31.53 -13.53 -4.87
CA LYS A 209 31.92 -12.17 -5.26
C LYS A 209 31.16 -11.64 -6.48
N GLU A 210 30.92 -12.46 -7.50
CA GLU A 210 30.19 -12.05 -8.70
C GLU A 210 28.74 -11.63 -8.39
N VAL A 211 28.06 -12.41 -7.54
CA VAL A 211 26.67 -12.15 -7.13
C VAL A 211 26.62 -10.96 -6.16
N ALA A 212 27.51 -10.94 -5.17
CA ALA A 212 27.57 -9.87 -4.18
C ALA A 212 27.88 -8.48 -4.80
N ILE A 213 28.80 -8.42 -5.77
CA ILE A 213 29.14 -7.19 -6.51
C ILE A 213 28.00 -6.75 -7.45
N TYR A 214 27.14 -7.67 -7.90
CA TYR A 214 25.99 -7.36 -8.76
C TYR A 214 24.81 -6.72 -7.99
N PHE A 215 24.66 -7.01 -6.69
CA PHE A 215 23.68 -6.37 -5.81
C PHE A 215 24.18 -5.07 -5.14
N ALA A 216 25.49 -4.93 -4.97
CA ALA A 216 26.10 -3.76 -4.34
C ALA A 216 25.90 -2.47 -5.17
N ASP A 217 25.71 -1.34 -4.47
CA ASP A 217 25.85 -0.03 -5.10
C ASP A 217 27.32 0.24 -5.41
N LYS A 218 27.61 1.11 -6.39
CA LYS A 218 28.99 1.50 -6.73
C LYS A 218 29.24 2.94 -6.30
N ARG A 219 30.28 3.16 -5.50
CA ARG A 219 30.79 4.51 -5.18
C ARG A 219 31.29 5.19 -6.47
N PRO A 220 31.43 6.53 -6.51
CA PRO A 220 32.04 7.22 -7.67
C PRO A 220 33.49 6.77 -7.99
N THR A 221 34.18 6.15 -7.03
CA THR A 221 35.49 5.49 -7.19
C THR A 221 35.43 4.12 -7.88
N GLY A 222 34.22 3.57 -8.09
CA GLY A 222 33.99 2.24 -8.65
C GLY A 222 33.91 1.11 -7.62
N LYS A 223 34.36 1.32 -6.36
CA LYS A 223 34.29 0.30 -5.29
C LYS A 223 32.82 -0.03 -4.96
N PRO A 224 32.43 -1.31 -4.89
CA PRO A 224 31.11 -1.73 -4.46
C PRO A 224 30.90 -1.47 -2.95
N PHE A 225 29.67 -1.22 -2.53
CA PHE A 225 29.30 -1.04 -1.12
C PHE A 225 27.80 -1.31 -0.87
N PHE A 226 27.42 -1.41 0.41
CA PHE A 226 26.03 -1.50 0.86
C PHE A 226 25.70 -0.33 1.78
N ARG A 227 24.59 0.38 1.53
CA ARG A 227 24.25 1.65 2.23
C ARG A 227 24.08 1.48 3.75
N ASN A 228 23.44 0.40 4.15
CA ASN A 228 23.06 0.13 5.56
C ASN A 228 23.93 -0.99 6.18
N GLY A 229 25.10 -1.27 5.58
CA GLY A 229 25.93 -2.42 5.91
C GLY A 229 25.29 -3.76 5.52
N ILE A 230 25.58 -4.81 6.28
CA ILE A 230 24.96 -6.13 6.19
C ILE A 230 24.21 -6.47 7.50
N PRO A 231 23.22 -7.37 7.51
CA PRO A 231 22.62 -8.02 6.35
C PRO A 231 21.88 -7.01 5.45
N SER A 232 21.98 -7.19 4.14
CA SER A 232 21.34 -6.32 3.13
C SER A 232 20.31 -7.11 2.35
N LEU A 233 19.07 -6.62 2.27
CA LEU A 233 17.94 -7.38 1.71
C LEU A 233 17.44 -6.78 0.38
N PHE A 234 17.20 -7.67 -0.60
CA PHE A 234 16.81 -7.32 -1.96
C PHE A 234 15.63 -8.18 -2.41
N ALA A 235 14.68 -7.56 -3.09
CA ALA A 235 13.57 -8.25 -3.75
C ALA A 235 13.66 -8.14 -5.27
N ILE A 236 13.40 -9.25 -5.94
CA ILE A 236 13.29 -9.35 -7.40
C ILE A 236 11.81 -9.63 -7.71
N PRO A 237 11.05 -8.66 -8.26
CA PRO A 237 9.65 -8.88 -8.64
C PRO A 237 9.55 -9.80 -9.87
N PRO A 238 8.41 -10.49 -10.08
CA PRO A 238 8.25 -11.47 -11.14
C PRO A 238 8.48 -10.86 -12.52
N GLY A 239 9.18 -11.60 -13.39
CA GLY A 239 9.54 -11.12 -14.73
C GLY A 239 10.61 -10.01 -14.79
N CYS A 240 11.19 -9.59 -13.67
CA CYS A 240 12.36 -8.69 -13.68
C CYS A 240 13.57 -9.35 -14.38
N ARG A 241 14.33 -8.56 -15.15
CA ARG A 241 15.49 -9.05 -15.95
C ARG A 241 16.74 -8.16 -15.85
N SER A 242 16.80 -7.21 -14.91
CA SER A 242 17.96 -6.33 -14.73
C SER A 242 17.99 -5.73 -13.33
N ALA A 243 19.17 -5.34 -12.84
CA ALA A 243 19.31 -4.68 -11.55
C ALA A 243 18.48 -3.39 -11.36
N LYS A 244 17.96 -2.78 -12.45
CA LYS A 244 17.07 -1.61 -12.38
C LYS A 244 15.66 -1.90 -11.86
N CYS A 245 15.22 -3.16 -11.85
CA CYS A 245 13.91 -3.56 -11.30
C CYS A 245 14.01 -4.27 -9.94
N PHE A 246 15.19 -4.26 -9.30
CA PHE A 246 15.31 -4.76 -7.92
C PHE A 246 14.84 -3.70 -6.93
N SER A 247 14.06 -4.13 -5.94
CA SER A 247 13.71 -3.29 -4.80
C SER A 247 14.67 -3.61 -3.65
N ARG A 248 15.44 -2.63 -3.17
CA ARG A 248 16.22 -2.76 -1.94
C ARG A 248 15.35 -2.40 -0.73
N PHE A 249 15.54 -3.11 0.37
CA PHE A 249 14.99 -2.71 1.67
C PHE A 249 15.98 -1.78 2.37
N ASP A 250 15.66 -0.49 2.45
CA ASP A 250 16.51 0.54 3.07
C ASP A 250 16.17 0.78 4.57
N GLY A 251 15.38 -0.10 5.21
CA GLY A 251 14.96 -0.01 6.62
C GLY A 251 15.81 -0.83 7.60
N GLU A 252 15.38 -0.87 8.87
CA GLU A 252 15.93 -1.80 9.87
C GLU A 252 15.38 -3.21 9.64
N PRO A 253 16.22 -4.27 9.60
CA PRO A 253 15.78 -5.62 9.26
C PRO A 253 15.09 -6.31 10.44
N THR A 254 13.85 -5.89 10.73
CA THR A 254 12.93 -6.61 11.62
C THR A 254 11.94 -7.43 10.79
N ILE A 255 11.44 -8.53 11.37
CA ILE A 255 10.54 -9.47 10.67
C ILE A 255 9.35 -8.72 10.05
N ASP A 256 8.61 -7.98 10.87
CA ASP A 256 7.43 -7.21 10.46
C ASP A 256 7.73 -6.14 9.40
N ALA A 257 8.85 -5.41 9.52
CA ALA A 257 9.21 -4.38 8.55
C ALA A 257 9.52 -4.97 7.17
N VAL A 258 10.23 -6.10 7.13
CA VAL A 258 10.62 -6.78 5.89
C VAL A 258 9.41 -7.45 5.23
N THR A 259 8.60 -8.21 5.98
CA THR A 259 7.41 -8.89 5.42
C THR A 259 6.36 -7.88 4.96
N ASN A 260 6.10 -6.81 5.73
CA ASN A 260 5.16 -5.76 5.33
C ASN A 260 5.64 -4.99 4.10
N TRP A 261 6.94 -4.66 4.01
CA TRP A 261 7.53 -4.04 2.81
C TRP A 261 7.39 -4.96 1.59
N PHE A 262 7.72 -6.24 1.72
CA PHE A 262 7.65 -7.20 0.62
C PHE A 262 6.19 -7.40 0.14
N ALA A 263 5.27 -7.65 1.07
CA ALA A 263 3.85 -7.84 0.76
C ALA A 263 3.20 -6.61 0.07
N THR A 264 3.61 -5.39 0.44
CA THR A 264 3.03 -4.15 -0.13
C THR A 264 3.74 -3.66 -1.39
N THR A 265 5.06 -3.76 -1.44
CA THR A 265 5.89 -3.15 -2.50
C THR A 265 6.17 -4.13 -3.64
N VAL A 266 6.31 -5.43 -3.34
CA VAL A 266 6.73 -6.47 -4.30
C VAL A 266 5.53 -7.31 -4.76
N LEU A 267 4.68 -7.73 -3.82
CA LEU A 267 3.47 -8.53 -4.11
C LEU A 267 2.22 -7.67 -4.41
N ALA A 268 2.26 -6.37 -4.12
CA ALA A 268 1.14 -5.44 -4.24
C ALA A 268 -0.17 -5.98 -3.60
N LEU A 269 -0.06 -6.46 -2.36
CA LEU A 269 -1.19 -6.94 -1.56
C LEU A 269 -1.80 -5.79 -0.73
N PRO A 270 -3.12 -5.84 -0.44
CA PRO A 270 -3.77 -4.87 0.44
C PRO A 270 -3.15 -4.85 1.84
N GLN A 271 -3.07 -3.66 2.44
CA GLN A 271 -2.97 -3.54 3.89
C GLN A 271 -4.37 -3.69 4.51
N ILE A 272 -4.45 -4.39 5.63
CA ILE A 272 -5.68 -4.60 6.39
C ILE A 272 -5.52 -3.85 7.71
N ASN A 273 -6.46 -2.95 8.00
CA ASN A 273 -6.32 -1.98 9.08
C ASN A 273 -6.85 -2.48 10.41
N TYR A 274 -6.27 -1.95 11.49
CA TYR A 274 -6.82 -2.05 12.83
C TYR A 274 -7.95 -1.04 13.06
N TYR A 275 -8.94 -1.46 13.83
CA TYR A 275 -10.06 -0.63 14.26
C TYR A 275 -10.31 -0.79 15.78
N THR A 276 -10.70 0.31 16.41
CA THR A 276 -11.23 0.35 17.78
C THR A 276 -12.76 0.25 17.76
N LYS A 277 -13.35 0.02 18.93
CA LYS A 277 -14.80 0.09 19.19
C LYS A 277 -15.50 1.31 18.58
N GLU A 278 -14.92 2.50 18.72
CA GLU A 278 -15.49 3.77 18.23
C GLU A 278 -15.33 3.92 16.71
N SER A 279 -14.21 3.42 16.18
CA SER A 279 -13.82 3.63 14.78
C SER A 279 -14.34 2.55 13.83
N LEU A 280 -14.67 1.35 14.31
CA LEU A 280 -15.18 0.23 13.51
C LEU A 280 -16.44 0.62 12.71
N VAL A 281 -17.47 1.16 13.37
CA VAL A 281 -18.74 1.49 12.71
C VAL A 281 -18.54 2.61 11.67
N ALA A 282 -17.86 3.69 12.03
CA ALA A 282 -17.71 4.87 11.17
C ALA A 282 -16.67 4.69 10.05
N ASN A 283 -15.58 3.96 10.28
CA ASN A 283 -14.45 3.85 9.34
C ASN A 283 -14.35 2.49 8.63
N PHE A 284 -15.01 1.44 9.11
CA PHE A 284 -15.07 0.15 8.40
C PHE A 284 -16.46 -0.12 7.84
N PHE A 285 -17.51 -0.21 8.69
CA PHE A 285 -18.86 -0.49 8.20
C PHE A 285 -19.46 0.63 7.34
N GLY A 286 -19.21 1.89 7.70
CA GLY A 286 -19.68 3.06 6.94
C GLY A 286 -18.87 3.40 5.67
N LYS A 287 -17.71 2.77 5.45
CA LYS A 287 -16.84 3.04 4.28
C LYS A 287 -16.64 1.84 3.35
N SER A 288 -16.79 0.61 3.84
CA SER A 288 -16.69 -0.60 3.03
C SER A 288 -18.04 -0.96 2.40
N SER A 289 -18.01 -1.48 1.18
CA SER A 289 -19.19 -1.71 0.35
C SER A 289 -20.25 -2.60 1.02
N HIS A 290 -21.50 -2.18 1.02
CA HIS A 290 -22.58 -2.81 1.80
C HIS A 290 -23.02 -4.21 1.30
N HIS A 291 -22.60 -4.62 0.09
CA HIS A 291 -22.78 -5.98 -0.43
C HIS A 291 -21.70 -6.97 0.01
N LYS A 292 -20.60 -6.49 0.60
CA LYS A 292 -19.47 -7.35 0.98
C LYS A 292 -19.61 -7.84 2.41
N VAL A 293 -19.45 -9.15 2.63
CA VAL A 293 -19.36 -9.76 3.95
C VAL A 293 -18.21 -9.13 4.73
N LYS A 294 -18.39 -8.89 6.04
CA LYS A 294 -17.33 -8.32 6.89
C LYS A 294 -16.62 -9.44 7.64
N VAL A 295 -15.33 -9.60 7.37
CA VAL A 295 -14.45 -10.56 8.05
C VAL A 295 -13.59 -9.78 9.05
N ILE A 296 -13.77 -10.07 10.34
CA ILE A 296 -13.12 -9.34 11.43
C ILE A 296 -12.25 -10.30 12.23
N PHE A 297 -10.96 -9.98 12.34
CA PHE A 297 -9.98 -10.74 13.11
C PHE A 297 -9.75 -10.08 14.46
N PHE A 298 -9.90 -10.83 15.54
CA PHE A 298 -9.59 -10.41 16.89
C PHE A 298 -8.23 -10.99 17.27
N SER A 299 -7.27 -10.13 17.61
CA SER A 299 -5.91 -10.49 18.01
C SER A 299 -5.57 -9.87 19.37
N LYS A 300 -4.81 -10.59 20.20
CA LYS A 300 -4.33 -10.11 21.51
C LYS A 300 -3.06 -9.25 21.41
N SER A 301 -2.25 -9.46 20.38
CA SER A 301 -0.90 -8.93 20.23
C SER A 301 -0.78 -7.73 19.27
N GLY A 302 -1.87 -7.31 18.61
CA GLY A 302 -1.90 -6.11 17.76
C GLY A 302 -1.27 -6.30 16.37
N GLU A 303 -1.20 -7.54 15.92
CA GLU A 303 -0.41 -8.02 14.80
C GLU A 303 -0.93 -7.62 13.41
N ARG A 304 -0.04 -7.12 12.54
CA ARG A 304 -0.38 -6.87 11.13
C ARG A 304 -0.80 -8.18 10.43
N ALA A 305 -1.87 -8.15 9.64
CA ALA A 305 -2.28 -9.29 8.82
C ALA A 305 -1.10 -9.91 8.05
N SER A 306 -0.94 -11.24 8.12
CA SER A 306 0.12 -11.99 7.43
C SER A 306 0.02 -11.87 5.90
N PRO A 307 1.10 -12.15 5.14
CA PRO A 307 1.05 -12.18 3.67
C PRO A 307 -0.10 -13.05 3.13
N TYR A 308 -0.36 -14.19 3.79
CA TYR A 308 -1.48 -15.07 3.47
C TYR A 308 -2.85 -14.39 3.60
N ILE A 309 -3.17 -13.81 4.76
CA ILE A 309 -4.47 -13.15 4.98
C ILE A 309 -4.65 -11.94 4.03
N ARG A 310 -3.56 -11.27 3.66
CA ARG A 310 -3.59 -10.19 2.65
C ARG A 310 -3.81 -10.70 1.22
N GLN A 311 -3.31 -11.89 0.87
CA GLN A 311 -3.64 -12.55 -0.40
C GLN A 311 -5.12 -12.94 -0.43
N VAL A 312 -5.65 -13.58 0.61
CA VAL A 312 -7.09 -13.93 0.68
C VAL A 312 -7.97 -12.66 0.61
N ALA A 313 -7.55 -11.55 1.22
CA ALA A 313 -8.25 -10.26 1.13
C ALA A 313 -8.19 -9.59 -0.26
N LYS A 314 -7.28 -10.03 -1.13
CA LYS A 314 -7.20 -9.64 -2.55
C LYS A 314 -8.09 -10.55 -3.40
N ASP A 315 -7.95 -11.87 -3.25
CA ASP A 315 -8.68 -12.87 -4.03
C ASP A 315 -10.20 -12.81 -3.78
N TYR A 316 -10.61 -12.65 -2.52
CA TYR A 316 -12.02 -12.48 -2.14
C TYR A 316 -12.45 -11.00 -2.11
N TRP A 317 -11.70 -10.08 -2.74
CA TRP A 317 -12.02 -8.64 -2.72
C TRP A 317 -13.44 -8.33 -3.19
N ALA A 318 -13.96 -9.04 -4.18
CA ALA A 318 -15.32 -8.83 -4.69
C ALA A 318 -16.40 -9.15 -3.63
N HIS A 319 -16.19 -10.20 -2.84
CA HIS A 319 -17.17 -10.76 -1.90
C HIS A 319 -17.04 -10.22 -0.47
N ALA A 320 -15.82 -9.91 -0.02
CA ALA A 320 -15.52 -9.68 1.39
C ALA A 320 -14.76 -8.36 1.65
N SER A 321 -14.81 -7.90 2.90
CA SER A 321 -14.04 -6.76 3.43
C SER A 321 -13.44 -7.15 4.76
N PHE A 322 -12.16 -6.83 4.95
CA PHE A 322 -11.34 -7.37 6.04
C PHE A 322 -10.96 -6.27 7.04
N ALA A 323 -10.97 -6.59 8.33
CA ALA A 323 -10.56 -5.69 9.42
C ALA A 323 -9.90 -6.47 10.56
N PHE A 324 -8.99 -5.82 11.30
CA PHE A 324 -8.42 -6.34 12.54
C PHE A 324 -8.89 -5.51 13.74
N ILE A 325 -9.00 -6.14 14.90
CA ILE A 325 -9.33 -5.53 16.19
C ILE A 325 -8.36 -6.05 17.25
N LEU A 326 -7.84 -5.13 18.06
CA LEU A 326 -6.98 -5.46 19.21
C LEU A 326 -7.90 -5.79 20.40
N TRP A 327 -8.07 -7.08 20.67
CA TRP A 327 -8.95 -7.54 21.75
C TRP A 327 -8.33 -7.24 23.11
N ARG A 328 -9.13 -6.64 24.00
CA ARG A 328 -8.77 -6.28 25.38
C ARG A 328 -9.82 -6.81 26.34
N GLU A 329 -9.39 -7.30 27.51
CA GLU A 329 -10.29 -7.84 28.54
C GLU A 329 -11.30 -6.80 29.03
N GLU A 330 -10.89 -5.53 29.14
CA GLU A 330 -11.73 -4.37 29.43
C GLU A 330 -12.94 -4.22 28.48
N GLU A 331 -12.77 -4.62 27.21
CA GLU A 331 -13.80 -4.52 26.17
C GLU A 331 -14.53 -5.84 25.90
N SER A 332 -14.12 -6.95 26.54
CA SER A 332 -14.65 -8.30 26.31
C SER A 332 -16.18 -8.36 26.34
N SER A 333 -16.81 -7.73 27.33
CA SER A 333 -18.27 -7.64 27.47
C SER A 333 -18.96 -6.96 26.28
N TYR A 334 -18.30 -5.98 25.64
CA TYR A 334 -18.81 -5.33 24.44
C TYR A 334 -18.65 -6.21 23.20
N TRP A 335 -17.50 -6.85 23.02
CA TRP A 335 -17.25 -7.74 21.87
C TRP A 335 -18.10 -9.02 21.93
N LEU A 336 -18.37 -9.53 23.13
CA LEU A 336 -19.32 -10.61 23.38
C LEU A 336 -20.76 -10.18 23.04
N GLY A 337 -21.21 -9.03 23.55
CA GLY A 337 -22.56 -8.53 23.29
C GLY A 337 -22.82 -8.07 21.85
N ALA A 338 -21.78 -7.59 21.15
CA ALA A 338 -21.89 -7.11 19.77
C ALA A 338 -21.74 -8.22 18.72
N PHE A 339 -20.83 -9.19 18.96
CA PHE A 339 -20.44 -10.18 17.95
C PHE A 339 -20.36 -11.63 18.44
N GLY A 340 -20.53 -11.92 19.72
CA GLY A 340 -20.34 -13.28 20.27
C GLY A 340 -18.87 -13.65 20.54
N VAL A 341 -17.96 -12.67 20.58
CA VAL A 341 -16.52 -12.91 20.79
C VAL A 341 -16.18 -12.90 22.28
N GLU A 342 -16.10 -14.09 22.87
CA GLU A 342 -15.71 -14.31 24.27
C GLU A 342 -14.22 -14.08 24.52
N SER A 343 -13.36 -14.50 23.57
CA SER A 343 -11.91 -14.41 23.69
C SER A 343 -11.24 -14.34 22.31
N ALA A 344 -9.95 -14.00 22.30
CA ALA A 344 -9.11 -13.96 21.11
C ALA A 344 -7.92 -14.96 21.22
N PRO A 345 -7.39 -15.49 20.11
CA PRO A 345 -7.74 -15.20 18.71
C PRO A 345 -9.16 -15.66 18.32
N ALA A 346 -9.82 -14.91 17.44
CA ALA A 346 -11.11 -15.26 16.87
C ALA A 346 -11.34 -14.59 15.51
N ILE A 347 -12.18 -15.21 14.67
CA ILE A 347 -12.61 -14.69 13.36
C ILE A 347 -14.13 -14.59 13.35
N VAL A 348 -14.65 -13.44 12.92
CA VAL A 348 -16.09 -13.17 12.81
C VAL A 348 -16.47 -12.86 11.36
N PHE A 349 -17.52 -13.51 10.86
CA PHE A 349 -18.14 -13.22 9.57
C PHE A 349 -19.51 -12.57 9.78
N LEU A 350 -19.69 -11.35 9.29
CA LEU A 350 -20.96 -10.62 9.28
C LEU A 350 -21.51 -10.58 7.84
N LYS A 351 -22.53 -11.40 7.56
CA LYS A 351 -23.15 -11.50 6.23
C LYS A 351 -24.13 -10.36 5.98
N ASP A 352 -25.15 -10.28 6.81
CA ASP A 352 -26.29 -9.38 6.68
C ASP A 352 -26.61 -8.64 7.99
N PRO A 353 -27.31 -7.50 7.94
CA PRO A 353 -27.84 -6.84 9.12
C PRO A 353 -28.88 -7.73 9.84
N GLY A 354 -28.80 -7.82 11.17
CA GLY A 354 -29.74 -8.60 12.00
C GLY A 354 -29.51 -10.12 12.01
N VAL A 355 -28.77 -10.64 11.03
CA VAL A 355 -28.30 -12.04 11.00
C VAL A 355 -27.26 -12.28 12.10
N LYS A 356 -27.29 -13.47 12.71
CA LYS A 356 -26.32 -13.83 13.77
C LYS A 356 -24.91 -13.95 13.18
N PRO A 357 -23.88 -13.31 13.77
CA PRO A 357 -22.50 -13.46 13.35
C PRO A 357 -22.05 -14.92 13.38
N VAL A 358 -21.31 -15.36 12.35
CA VAL A 358 -20.62 -16.65 12.39
C VAL A 358 -19.25 -16.40 13.02
N VAL A 359 -19.06 -16.90 14.24
CA VAL A 359 -17.82 -16.75 15.02
C VAL A 359 -17.05 -18.06 15.05
N HIS A 360 -15.74 -17.98 15.02
CA HIS A 360 -14.83 -19.08 15.33
C HIS A 360 -13.73 -18.59 16.26
N HIS A 361 -13.50 -19.29 17.36
CA HIS A 361 -12.50 -18.96 18.39
C HIS A 361 -11.34 -19.95 18.32
N GLY A 362 -10.11 -19.47 18.47
CA GLY A 362 -8.89 -20.28 18.34
C GLY A 362 -7.99 -19.82 17.20
N SER A 363 -6.86 -20.53 17.04
CA SER A 363 -6.02 -20.39 15.85
C SER A 363 -6.68 -21.12 14.67
N VAL A 364 -6.47 -20.65 13.45
CA VAL A 364 -7.12 -21.18 12.24
C VAL A 364 -6.10 -21.38 11.16
N ASP A 365 -5.92 -22.63 10.72
CA ASP A 365 -4.98 -22.99 9.68
C ASP A 365 -5.39 -22.40 8.32
N ASN A 366 -4.41 -22.17 7.45
CA ASN A 366 -4.61 -21.59 6.11
C ASN A 366 -5.71 -22.31 5.29
N SER A 367 -5.72 -23.65 5.31
CA SER A 367 -6.72 -24.49 4.62
C SER A 367 -8.12 -24.40 5.24
N LEU A 368 -8.20 -24.45 6.58
CA LEU A 368 -9.45 -24.29 7.33
C LEU A 368 -10.06 -22.91 7.06
N PHE A 369 -9.24 -21.85 7.09
CA PHE A 369 -9.70 -20.49 6.81
C PHE A 369 -10.26 -20.33 5.38
N LEU A 370 -9.64 -20.93 4.37
CA LEU A 370 -10.21 -20.94 3.00
C LEU A 370 -11.57 -21.65 2.96
N SER A 371 -11.74 -22.78 3.66
CA SER A 371 -13.05 -23.47 3.71
C SER A 371 -14.12 -22.62 4.40
N MET A 372 -13.73 -21.83 5.41
CA MET A 372 -14.61 -20.88 6.09
C MET A 372 -14.95 -19.68 5.21
N MET A 373 -13.99 -19.16 4.44
CA MET A 373 -14.22 -18.10 3.44
C MET A 373 -15.20 -18.58 2.38
N GLU A 374 -14.96 -19.71 1.73
CA GLU A 374 -15.82 -20.20 0.64
C GLU A 374 -17.26 -20.50 1.12
N LYS A 375 -17.42 -20.98 2.37
CA LYS A 375 -18.73 -21.19 3.01
C LYS A 375 -19.47 -19.89 3.40
N ASN A 376 -18.76 -18.77 3.54
CA ASN A 376 -19.31 -17.53 4.11
C ASN A 376 -19.01 -16.26 3.30
N LYS A 377 -18.54 -16.38 2.06
CA LYS A 377 -18.22 -15.24 1.17
C LYS A 377 -19.45 -14.44 0.75
N ASP A 378 -20.61 -15.07 0.67
CA ASP A 378 -21.83 -14.47 0.15
C ASP A 378 -22.81 -14.04 1.26
N GLN A 379 -23.59 -12.99 0.96
CA GLN A 379 -24.69 -12.52 1.81
C GLN A 379 -25.87 -13.51 1.76
N GLU A 380 -26.63 -13.60 2.85
CA GLU A 380 -27.86 -14.43 2.92
C GLU A 380 -29.00 -13.78 2.13
N LEU A 381 -29.01 -12.44 2.11
CA LEU A 381 -29.78 -11.64 1.17
C LEU A 381 -28.82 -10.90 0.22
N PRO A 382 -28.59 -11.42 -1.00
CA PRO A 382 -27.60 -10.86 -1.92
C PRO A 382 -28.02 -9.51 -2.52
N GLN A 383 -27.05 -8.62 -2.74
CA GLN A 383 -27.29 -7.39 -3.48
C GLN A 383 -27.52 -7.68 -4.96
N LEU A 384 -28.55 -7.08 -5.56
CA LEU A 384 -28.78 -7.10 -7.00
C LEU A 384 -27.78 -6.16 -7.70
N ARG A 385 -26.90 -6.73 -8.52
CA ARG A 385 -25.85 -6.06 -9.31
C ARG A 385 -25.80 -6.68 -10.70
N SER A 386 -25.04 -6.08 -11.62
CA SER A 386 -24.92 -6.62 -12.99
C SER A 386 -24.32 -8.05 -13.07
N VAL A 387 -23.56 -8.48 -12.05
CA VAL A 387 -23.01 -9.84 -11.98
C VAL A 387 -23.95 -10.84 -11.30
N THR A 388 -24.71 -10.41 -10.30
CA THR A 388 -25.62 -11.29 -9.53
C THR A 388 -27.00 -11.41 -10.18
N SER A 389 -27.44 -10.44 -10.98
CA SER A 389 -28.81 -10.39 -11.52
C SER A 389 -29.19 -11.65 -12.30
N MET A 390 -28.31 -12.12 -13.18
CA MET A 390 -28.53 -13.33 -13.97
C MET A 390 -28.51 -14.59 -13.10
N GLU A 391 -27.56 -14.71 -12.17
CA GLU A 391 -27.45 -15.88 -11.29
C GLU A 391 -28.60 -15.98 -10.28
N LEU A 392 -29.18 -14.84 -9.89
CA LEU A 392 -30.37 -14.75 -9.03
C LEU A 392 -31.69 -14.91 -9.80
N GLY A 393 -31.67 -14.97 -11.14
CA GLY A 393 -32.87 -14.91 -11.97
C GLY A 393 -33.64 -13.59 -11.82
N CYS A 394 -32.99 -12.55 -11.31
CA CYS A 394 -33.56 -11.21 -11.09
C CYS A 394 -33.26 -10.26 -12.27
N ASP A 395 -33.09 -10.82 -13.48
CA ASP A 395 -32.74 -10.10 -14.70
C ASP A 395 -33.68 -10.50 -15.86
N PRO A 396 -34.35 -9.55 -16.54
CA PRO A 396 -35.23 -9.87 -17.67
C PRO A 396 -34.49 -10.36 -18.92
N ARG A 397 -33.16 -10.29 -18.97
CA ARG A 397 -32.31 -10.83 -20.04
C ARG A 397 -31.78 -12.23 -19.68
N GLY A 398 -31.92 -12.63 -18.42
CA GLY A 398 -31.49 -13.92 -17.87
C GLY A 398 -32.57 -15.01 -17.92
N TYR A 399 -32.53 -15.91 -16.93
CA TYR A 399 -33.38 -17.10 -16.81
C TYR A 399 -33.59 -17.45 -15.32
N SER A 400 -34.56 -18.33 -15.02
CA SER A 400 -34.85 -18.74 -13.64
C SER A 400 -33.74 -19.62 -13.02
N ARG A 401 -33.50 -19.49 -11.71
CA ARG A 401 -32.68 -20.44 -10.93
C ARG A 401 -33.25 -21.86 -10.91
N ALA A 402 -34.52 -22.04 -11.28
CA ALA A 402 -35.17 -23.33 -11.51
C ALA A 402 -34.74 -24.03 -12.83
N GLY A 403 -34.01 -23.33 -13.71
CA GLY A 403 -33.53 -23.84 -15.00
C GLY A 403 -34.19 -23.18 -16.21
N TYR A 404 -33.62 -23.39 -17.40
CA TYR A 404 -34.02 -22.72 -18.64
C TYR A 404 -35.47 -23.01 -19.07
N ASP A 405 -36.00 -24.18 -18.76
CA ASP A 405 -37.35 -24.60 -19.14
C ASP A 405 -38.46 -23.93 -18.30
N THR A 406 -38.08 -23.19 -17.25
CA THR A 406 -39.03 -22.48 -16.38
C THR A 406 -39.54 -21.22 -17.06
N VAL A 407 -40.82 -21.25 -17.46
CA VAL A 407 -41.50 -20.16 -18.19
C VAL A 407 -41.87 -18.97 -17.29
N ILE A 408 -42.17 -19.21 -16.01
CA ILE A 408 -42.59 -18.19 -15.03
C ILE A 408 -41.72 -18.30 -13.78
N TRP A 409 -41.20 -17.17 -13.29
CA TRP A 409 -40.47 -17.09 -12.01
C TRP A 409 -40.59 -15.70 -11.37
N TYR A 410 -40.14 -15.58 -10.13
CA TYR A 410 -40.38 -14.43 -9.25
C TYR A 410 -39.09 -14.00 -8.55
N CYS A 411 -38.79 -12.71 -8.56
CA CYS A 411 -37.73 -12.10 -7.76
C CYS A 411 -38.33 -11.06 -6.79
N ALA A 412 -38.20 -11.30 -5.49
CA ALA A 412 -38.57 -10.38 -4.42
C ALA A 412 -37.37 -9.49 -4.04
N ILE A 413 -37.55 -8.17 -4.07
CA ILE A 413 -36.47 -7.20 -3.90
C ILE A 413 -36.80 -6.21 -2.78
N ALA A 414 -35.95 -6.14 -1.76
CA ALA A 414 -35.91 -5.01 -0.82
C ALA A 414 -35.19 -3.82 -1.45
N VAL A 415 -35.91 -2.76 -1.74
CA VAL A 415 -35.39 -1.54 -2.37
C VAL A 415 -35.31 -0.41 -1.36
N GLY A 416 -34.13 0.20 -1.22
CA GLY A 416 -33.97 1.39 -0.38
C GLY A 416 -32.56 1.97 -0.40
N ARG A 417 -32.42 3.13 0.25
CA ARG A 417 -31.12 3.77 0.50
C ARG A 417 -30.44 3.07 1.69
N PRO A 418 -29.09 3.00 1.76
CA PRO A 418 -28.39 2.44 2.91
C PRO A 418 -28.77 3.16 4.23
N SER A 419 -29.59 2.49 5.05
CA SER A 419 -30.18 3.05 6.27
C SER A 419 -30.53 1.96 7.29
N VAL A 420 -30.87 2.38 8.52
CA VAL A 420 -31.31 1.46 9.59
C VAL A 420 -32.66 0.81 9.24
N GLU A 421 -33.52 1.54 8.54
CA GLU A 421 -34.82 1.09 8.07
C GLU A 421 -34.68 0.02 6.97
N LEU A 422 -33.80 0.21 5.99
CA LEU A 422 -33.49 -0.82 4.99
C LEU A 422 -32.88 -2.06 5.66
N ASN A 423 -31.98 -1.88 6.63
CA ASN A 423 -31.38 -3.00 7.36
C ASN A 423 -32.42 -3.85 8.11
N ARG A 424 -33.44 -3.22 8.72
CA ARG A 424 -34.58 -3.95 9.31
C ARG A 424 -35.42 -4.68 8.25
N MET A 425 -35.66 -4.08 7.08
CA MET A 425 -36.38 -4.74 5.98
C MET A 425 -35.61 -5.97 5.46
N ARG A 426 -34.27 -5.88 5.36
CA ARG A 426 -33.40 -7.03 5.04
C ARG A 426 -33.53 -8.13 6.09
N GLU A 427 -33.43 -7.77 7.36
CA GLU A 427 -33.59 -8.71 8.49
C GLU A 427 -34.95 -9.44 8.46
N THR A 428 -36.06 -8.73 8.23
CA THR A 428 -37.39 -9.37 8.06
C THR A 428 -37.41 -10.33 6.88
N ILE A 429 -36.77 -10.00 5.75
CA ILE A 429 -36.74 -10.88 4.57
C ILE A 429 -35.88 -12.13 4.80
N CYS A 430 -34.75 -12.02 5.50
CA CYS A 430 -33.99 -13.20 5.93
C CYS A 430 -34.85 -14.12 6.80
N ARG A 431 -35.66 -13.57 7.73
CA ARG A 431 -36.62 -14.36 8.54
C ARG A 431 -37.71 -15.02 7.69
N VAL A 432 -38.21 -14.35 6.66
CA VAL A 432 -39.16 -14.94 5.68
C VAL A 432 -38.52 -16.10 4.92
N GLN A 433 -37.28 -15.95 4.45
CA GLN A 433 -36.52 -17.05 3.82
C GLN A 433 -36.34 -18.24 4.77
N ASP A 434 -36.00 -17.97 6.04
CA ASP A 434 -35.85 -18.95 7.11
C ASP A 434 -37.14 -19.73 7.39
N THR A 435 -38.28 -19.03 7.42
CA THR A 435 -39.61 -19.62 7.63
C THR A 435 -40.03 -20.47 6.42
N LEU A 436 -39.81 -20.00 5.20
CA LEU A 436 -40.07 -20.77 3.97
C LEU A 436 -39.16 -22.01 3.86
N ALA A 437 -37.90 -21.92 4.30
CA ALA A 437 -36.99 -23.07 4.34
C ALA A 437 -37.51 -24.16 5.28
N LYS A 438 -37.84 -23.80 6.53
CA LYS A 438 -38.39 -24.74 7.54
C LYS A 438 -39.71 -25.38 7.07
N GLN A 439 -40.59 -24.59 6.44
CA GLN A 439 -41.83 -25.09 5.84
C GLN A 439 -41.61 -25.96 4.58
N SER A 440 -40.43 -25.89 3.96
CA SER A 440 -40.09 -26.74 2.80
C SER A 440 -39.47 -28.09 3.19
N GLU A 441 -38.93 -28.21 4.42
CA GLU A 441 -38.38 -29.46 4.98
C GLU A 441 -39.43 -30.31 5.71
N LEU A 442 -40.44 -29.68 6.31
CA LEU A 442 -41.61 -30.36 6.85
C LEU A 442 -42.48 -30.88 5.69
N ASP A 443 -42.55 -32.21 5.54
CA ASP A 443 -43.39 -32.84 4.50
C ASP A 443 -44.89 -32.50 4.68
N ALA A 444 -45.62 -32.54 3.57
CA ALA A 444 -46.89 -31.83 3.38
C ALA A 444 -48.13 -32.44 4.08
N SER A 445 -48.01 -32.85 5.34
CA SER A 445 -49.13 -33.27 6.19
C SER A 445 -49.60 -32.14 7.12
N SER A 446 -50.50 -31.27 6.62
CA SER A 446 -51.28 -30.23 7.36
C SER A 446 -50.47 -29.28 8.26
N GLU A 447 -50.48 -27.95 8.05
CA GLU A 447 -51.63 -27.13 8.47
C GLU A 447 -51.95 -25.91 7.60
N ASN A 448 -51.07 -25.49 6.67
CA ASN A 448 -51.20 -24.18 5.98
C ASN A 448 -51.35 -24.28 4.45
N GLU A 449 -52.53 -24.68 3.98
CA GLU A 449 -52.90 -24.67 2.54
C GLU A 449 -52.76 -23.27 1.91
N SER A 450 -52.90 -22.21 2.72
CA SER A 450 -52.71 -20.79 2.34
C SER A 450 -51.28 -20.44 1.91
N LEU A 451 -50.26 -21.21 2.30
CA LEU A 451 -48.85 -20.93 2.03
C LEU A 451 -48.20 -21.87 1.00
N ALA A 452 -48.91 -22.92 0.55
CA ALA A 452 -48.38 -23.87 -0.43
C ALA A 452 -47.82 -23.23 -1.72
N PRO A 453 -48.42 -22.18 -2.33
CA PRO A 453 -47.88 -21.52 -3.52
C PRO A 453 -46.48 -20.91 -3.33
N VAL A 454 -46.25 -20.19 -2.22
CA VAL A 454 -44.94 -19.57 -1.96
C VAL A 454 -43.89 -20.62 -1.57
N VAL A 455 -44.26 -21.66 -0.81
CA VAL A 455 -43.35 -22.74 -0.42
C VAL A 455 -42.94 -23.59 -1.63
N ASP A 456 -43.86 -23.93 -2.54
CA ASP A 456 -43.52 -24.64 -3.79
C ASP A 456 -42.60 -23.79 -4.69
N ALA A 457 -42.93 -22.52 -4.90
CA ALA A 457 -42.10 -21.62 -5.69
C ALA A 457 -40.69 -21.45 -5.10
N PHE A 458 -40.56 -21.39 -3.77
CA PHE A 458 -39.27 -21.36 -3.08
C PHE A 458 -38.51 -22.68 -3.24
N LYS A 459 -39.14 -23.82 -2.92
CA LYS A 459 -38.56 -25.17 -3.01
C LYS A 459 -38.10 -25.53 -4.42
N ARG A 460 -38.80 -25.06 -5.46
CA ARG A 460 -38.41 -25.21 -6.88
C ARG A 460 -37.39 -24.17 -7.38
N LYS A 461 -36.93 -23.22 -6.55
CA LYS A 461 -36.07 -22.09 -6.95
C LYS A 461 -36.71 -21.17 -8.02
N ARG A 462 -38.05 -21.16 -8.10
CA ARG A 462 -38.85 -20.20 -8.90
C ARG A 462 -38.97 -18.85 -8.19
N LEU A 463 -38.91 -18.81 -6.86
CA LEU A 463 -38.85 -17.58 -6.07
C LEU A 463 -37.42 -17.33 -5.59
N THR A 464 -36.93 -16.11 -5.77
CA THR A 464 -35.63 -15.64 -5.28
C THR A 464 -35.77 -14.33 -4.53
N PHE A 465 -34.84 -14.05 -3.61
CA PHE A 465 -34.82 -12.85 -2.78
C PHE A 465 -33.51 -12.09 -2.99
N ALA A 466 -33.58 -10.76 -3.06
CA ALA A 466 -32.44 -9.87 -3.22
C ALA A 466 -32.70 -8.50 -2.55
N TRP A 467 -31.68 -7.64 -2.51
CA TRP A 467 -31.86 -6.23 -2.14
C TRP A 467 -31.17 -5.26 -3.12
N LEU A 468 -31.70 -4.05 -3.22
CA LEU A 468 -31.25 -3.00 -4.14
C LEU A 468 -30.72 -1.80 -3.35
N ASP A 469 -29.44 -1.46 -3.54
CA ASP A 469 -28.88 -0.18 -3.13
C ASP A 469 -29.38 0.89 -4.11
N SER A 470 -30.43 1.59 -3.71
CA SER A 470 -31.07 2.59 -4.55
C SER A 470 -30.30 3.91 -4.65
N GLU A 471 -29.29 4.11 -3.81
CA GLU A 471 -28.41 5.29 -3.88
C GLU A 471 -27.43 5.14 -5.04
N LYS A 472 -26.81 3.95 -5.17
CA LYS A 472 -26.04 3.57 -6.37
C LYS A 472 -26.95 3.37 -7.59
N GLN A 473 -28.10 2.70 -7.43
CA GLN A 473 -28.96 2.24 -8.54
C GLN A 473 -30.25 3.06 -8.69
N LYS A 474 -30.12 4.39 -8.68
CA LYS A 474 -31.24 5.34 -8.80
C LYS A 474 -32.21 4.98 -9.92
N ASP A 475 -31.74 4.84 -11.14
CA ASP A 475 -32.62 4.78 -12.32
C ASP A 475 -33.40 3.46 -12.40
N TYR A 476 -32.78 2.35 -11.98
CA TYR A 476 -33.45 1.05 -11.79
C TYR A 476 -34.53 1.15 -10.69
N CYS A 477 -34.22 1.79 -9.56
CA CYS A 477 -35.19 2.02 -8.48
C CYS A 477 -36.39 2.87 -8.94
N GLN A 478 -36.16 3.94 -9.69
CA GLN A 478 -37.23 4.79 -10.21
C GLN A 478 -38.10 4.08 -11.25
N PHE A 479 -37.53 3.22 -12.09
CA PHE A 479 -38.26 2.43 -13.08
C PHE A 479 -39.28 1.47 -12.44
N TYR A 480 -38.93 0.78 -11.36
CA TYR A 480 -39.85 -0.18 -10.70
C TYR A 480 -40.84 0.45 -9.71
N LEU A 481 -40.51 1.59 -9.09
CA LEU A 481 -41.39 2.24 -8.11
C LEU A 481 -42.26 3.36 -8.70
N GLY A 482 -41.89 3.91 -9.87
CA GLY A 482 -42.52 5.08 -10.44
C GLY A 482 -42.21 6.37 -9.67
N GLU A 483 -42.42 7.52 -10.31
CA GLU A 483 -41.96 8.82 -9.79
C GLU A 483 -42.43 9.11 -8.37
N GLY A 484 -43.76 9.00 -8.11
CA GLY A 484 -44.38 9.38 -6.84
C GLY A 484 -44.02 8.52 -5.62
N ALA A 485 -43.53 7.29 -5.80
CA ALA A 485 -43.00 6.48 -4.69
C ALA A 485 -41.46 6.54 -4.58
N SER A 486 -40.79 7.10 -5.60
CA SER A 486 -39.33 7.10 -5.68
C SER A 486 -38.65 8.13 -4.79
N GLU A 487 -39.26 9.29 -4.49
CA GLU A 487 -38.56 10.39 -3.80
C GLU A 487 -38.07 10.02 -2.39
N ALA A 488 -38.83 9.23 -1.65
CA ALA A 488 -38.47 8.74 -0.32
C ALA A 488 -37.62 7.45 -0.35
N THR A 489 -37.43 6.83 -1.52
CA THR A 489 -36.89 5.48 -1.66
C THR A 489 -35.60 5.41 -2.50
N CYS A 490 -35.43 6.27 -3.51
CA CYS A 490 -34.42 6.16 -4.56
C CYS A 490 -33.44 7.34 -4.62
N GLY A 491 -32.19 7.07 -5.00
CA GLY A 491 -31.17 8.08 -5.29
C GLY A 491 -30.52 8.72 -4.06
N GLN A 492 -30.03 9.94 -4.20
CA GLN A 492 -29.34 10.68 -3.14
C GLN A 492 -30.30 11.24 -2.08
N ARG A 493 -29.90 11.23 -0.81
CA ARG A 493 -30.74 11.65 0.34
C ARG A 493 -31.07 13.15 0.28
N LYS A 494 -32.32 13.48 -0.10
CA LYS A 494 -32.86 14.85 -0.11
C LYS A 494 -33.62 15.25 1.17
N GLY A 495 -34.09 14.28 1.95
CA GLY A 495 -34.90 14.49 3.16
C GLY A 495 -34.34 13.74 4.38
N MET A 496 -34.99 13.92 5.54
CA MET A 496 -34.56 13.30 6.81
C MET A 496 -35.03 11.85 7.01
N THR A 497 -35.93 11.35 6.15
CA THR A 497 -36.49 10.00 6.26
C THR A 497 -36.19 9.16 5.02
N ASP A 498 -35.93 7.87 5.28
CA ASP A 498 -35.61 6.85 4.29
C ASP A 498 -36.66 5.74 4.43
N ILE A 499 -37.44 5.50 3.37
CA ILE A 499 -38.56 4.55 3.39
C ILE A 499 -38.23 3.38 2.46
N PRO A 500 -37.82 2.22 2.99
CA PRO A 500 -37.61 1.03 2.15
C PRO A 500 -38.94 0.49 1.61
N ARG A 501 -38.89 -0.19 0.48
CA ARG A 501 -40.03 -0.83 -0.19
C ARG A 501 -39.68 -2.27 -0.55
N LEU A 502 -40.58 -3.20 -0.29
CA LEU A 502 -40.53 -4.54 -0.85
C LEU A 502 -41.36 -4.58 -2.14
N LEU A 503 -40.81 -5.15 -3.20
CA LEU A 503 -41.51 -5.41 -4.45
C LEU A 503 -41.20 -6.80 -4.98
N VAL A 504 -42.13 -7.40 -5.73
CA VAL A 504 -41.96 -8.67 -6.44
C VAL A 504 -42.05 -8.42 -7.93
N ILE A 505 -41.05 -8.87 -8.68
CA ILE A 505 -41.07 -8.92 -10.15
C ILE A 505 -41.39 -10.36 -10.56
N ARG A 506 -42.53 -10.57 -11.21
CA ARG A 506 -42.84 -11.79 -11.95
C ARG A 506 -42.29 -11.65 -13.37
N TYR A 507 -41.45 -12.60 -13.75
CA TYR A 507 -40.95 -12.75 -15.12
C TYR A 507 -41.76 -13.81 -15.86
N LEU A 508 -42.03 -13.55 -17.15
CA LEU A 508 -42.67 -14.46 -18.08
C LEU A 508 -41.80 -14.57 -19.34
N ARG A 509 -41.25 -15.76 -19.62
CA ARG A 509 -40.45 -16.00 -20.84
C ARG A 509 -41.36 -16.31 -22.02
N ASN A 510 -41.05 -15.74 -23.19
CA ASN A 510 -41.80 -16.08 -24.41
C ASN A 510 -41.42 -17.49 -24.91
N SER A 511 -42.37 -18.42 -24.86
CA SER A 511 -42.21 -19.80 -25.34
C SER A 511 -41.98 -19.88 -26.86
N SER A 512 -42.57 -18.98 -27.65
CA SER A 512 -42.42 -18.96 -29.12
C SER A 512 -41.03 -18.54 -29.62
N ALA A 513 -40.14 -18.12 -28.72
CA ALA A 513 -38.74 -17.79 -29.03
C ALA A 513 -37.77 -18.97 -28.79
N ILE A 514 -38.26 -20.15 -28.41
CA ILE A 514 -37.43 -21.33 -28.10
C ILE A 514 -36.98 -22.04 -29.40
N ASP A 515 -37.90 -22.30 -30.33
CA ASP A 515 -37.65 -23.09 -31.55
C ASP A 515 -36.63 -22.46 -32.52
N THR A 516 -36.44 -21.14 -32.47
CA THR A 516 -35.46 -20.45 -33.31
C THR A 516 -34.04 -20.52 -32.77
N ARG A 517 -33.83 -20.57 -31.44
CA ARG A 517 -32.46 -20.55 -30.85
C ARG A 517 -31.70 -21.86 -31.05
N THR A 518 -32.39 -23.01 -31.11
CA THR A 518 -31.78 -24.30 -31.46
C THR A 518 -31.36 -24.39 -32.94
N GLN A 519 -31.95 -23.56 -33.83
CA GLN A 519 -31.48 -23.43 -35.21
C GLN A 519 -30.40 -22.34 -35.37
N ASP A 520 -30.55 -21.17 -34.73
CA ASP A 520 -29.66 -20.01 -34.92
C ASP A 520 -28.22 -20.22 -34.42
N LEU A 521 -27.97 -21.18 -33.52
CA LEU A 521 -26.62 -21.62 -33.14
C LEU A 521 -25.75 -22.05 -34.35
N SER A 522 -26.35 -22.31 -35.51
CA SER A 522 -25.66 -22.63 -36.77
C SER A 522 -25.26 -21.42 -37.63
N LYS A 523 -25.69 -20.19 -37.31
CA LYS A 523 -25.47 -19.01 -38.16
C LYS A 523 -24.85 -17.82 -37.41
N TRP A 524 -23.63 -17.48 -37.82
CA TRP A 524 -22.95 -16.24 -37.45
C TRP A 524 -23.79 -15.02 -37.83
N LYS A 525 -24.25 -14.27 -36.84
CA LYS A 525 -24.88 -12.94 -37.01
C LYS A 525 -23.82 -11.85 -36.83
N SER A 526 -24.09 -10.67 -37.41
CA SER A 526 -23.21 -9.50 -37.31
C SER A 526 -23.15 -8.99 -35.86
N LEU A 527 -21.98 -8.52 -35.42
CA LEU A 527 -21.77 -7.91 -34.09
C LEU A 527 -22.81 -6.81 -33.78
N LEU A 528 -23.15 -5.98 -34.78
CA LEU A 528 -24.16 -4.92 -34.63
C LEU A 528 -25.58 -5.45 -34.38
N VAL A 529 -25.88 -6.69 -34.80
CA VAL A 529 -27.15 -7.36 -34.50
C VAL A 529 -27.10 -8.02 -33.11
N GLN A 530 -25.92 -8.46 -32.68
CA GLN A 530 -25.70 -9.00 -31.34
C GLN A 530 -25.94 -7.92 -30.27
N ASP A 531 -25.30 -6.75 -30.42
CA ASP A 531 -25.48 -5.59 -29.53
C ASP A 531 -26.94 -5.13 -29.43
N LEU A 532 -27.70 -5.20 -30.55
CA LEU A 532 -29.12 -4.84 -30.59
C LEU A 532 -30.03 -5.88 -29.91
N ILE A 533 -29.65 -7.15 -29.89
CA ILE A 533 -30.40 -8.22 -29.21
C ILE A 533 -30.13 -8.18 -27.70
N ASP A 534 -28.87 -8.03 -27.30
CA ASP A 534 -28.47 -7.98 -25.88
C ASP A 534 -29.01 -6.75 -25.13
N ASP A 535 -29.51 -5.74 -25.87
CA ASP A 535 -30.15 -4.55 -25.30
C ASP A 535 -31.68 -4.56 -25.29
N THR A 536 -32.29 -5.71 -25.58
CA THR A 536 -33.73 -5.98 -25.43
C THR A 536 -34.01 -7.00 -24.33
N ASP A 537 -35.05 -6.74 -23.53
CA ASP A 537 -35.48 -7.63 -22.45
C ASP A 537 -36.15 -8.89 -23.03
N GLN A 538 -35.73 -10.08 -22.59
CA GLN A 538 -36.17 -11.38 -23.15
C GLN A 538 -37.39 -11.98 -22.42
N ALA A 539 -37.66 -11.52 -21.19
CA ALA A 539 -38.83 -11.85 -20.40
C ALA A 539 -39.74 -10.62 -20.19
N GLY A 540 -41.05 -10.84 -20.29
CA GLY A 540 -42.05 -9.86 -19.90
C GLY A 540 -42.13 -9.72 -18.38
N GLN A 541 -42.43 -8.53 -17.88
CA GLN A 541 -42.22 -8.15 -16.49
C GLN A 541 -43.49 -7.58 -15.84
N PHE A 542 -43.90 -8.16 -14.72
CA PHE A 542 -45.01 -7.67 -13.88
C PHE A 542 -44.53 -7.37 -12.47
N VAL A 543 -44.96 -6.24 -11.90
CA VAL A 543 -44.39 -5.68 -10.66
C VAL A 543 -45.50 -5.49 -9.62
N ALA A 544 -45.35 -6.13 -8.45
CA ALA A 544 -46.25 -5.98 -7.31
C ALA A 544 -45.50 -5.33 -6.14
N GLY A 545 -45.88 -4.11 -5.77
CA GLY A 545 -45.31 -3.40 -4.61
C GLY A 545 -46.08 -3.68 -3.32
N TYR A 546 -45.36 -4.06 -2.27
CA TYR A 546 -45.91 -4.30 -0.93
C TYR A 546 -46.25 -2.99 -0.20
N LYS A 547 -47.33 -2.99 0.58
CA LYS A 547 -47.85 -1.84 1.32
C LYS A 547 -48.23 -2.14 2.78
N GLY A 548 -48.04 -3.37 3.22
CA GLY A 548 -48.34 -3.82 4.59
C GLY A 548 -47.27 -3.44 5.61
N THR A 549 -47.33 -4.04 6.79
CA THR A 549 -46.33 -3.85 7.85
C THR A 549 -45.09 -4.74 7.61
N ALA A 550 -43.97 -4.43 8.27
CA ALA A 550 -42.72 -5.19 8.13
C ALA A 550 -42.69 -6.49 8.98
N ASP A 551 -43.82 -7.17 9.05
CA ASP A 551 -44.03 -8.45 9.74
C ASP A 551 -43.80 -9.62 8.78
N ASP A 552 -43.11 -10.68 9.24
CA ASP A 552 -42.78 -11.82 8.39
C ASP A 552 -43.98 -12.71 8.05
N SER A 553 -45.03 -12.75 8.88
CA SER A 553 -46.25 -13.50 8.57
C SER A 553 -47.11 -12.77 7.51
N GLU A 554 -47.27 -11.45 7.62
CA GLU A 554 -48.00 -10.63 6.64
C GLU A 554 -47.31 -10.67 5.27
N ILE A 555 -45.98 -10.54 5.24
CA ILE A 555 -45.18 -10.65 4.00
C ILE A 555 -45.30 -12.05 3.39
N THR A 556 -45.18 -13.12 4.19
CA THR A 556 -45.26 -14.50 3.69
C THR A 556 -46.64 -14.81 3.10
N GLN A 557 -47.72 -14.36 3.74
CA GLN A 557 -49.08 -14.50 3.22
C GLN A 557 -49.30 -13.65 1.95
N TRP A 558 -48.77 -12.43 1.90
CA TRP A 558 -48.80 -11.58 0.70
C TRP A 558 -48.07 -12.22 -0.48
N LEU A 559 -46.86 -12.74 -0.27
CA LEU A 559 -46.08 -13.46 -1.30
C LEU A 559 -46.87 -14.66 -1.86
N SER A 560 -47.48 -15.46 -0.98
CA SER A 560 -48.33 -16.59 -1.39
C SER A 560 -49.49 -16.17 -2.28
N ASN A 561 -50.19 -15.09 -1.92
CA ASN A 561 -51.28 -14.55 -2.73
C ASN A 561 -50.81 -14.02 -4.09
N ILE A 562 -49.68 -13.30 -4.15
CA ILE A 562 -49.10 -12.77 -5.40
C ILE A 562 -48.66 -13.91 -6.33
N ILE A 563 -48.04 -14.97 -5.80
CA ILE A 563 -47.60 -16.12 -6.59
C ILE A 563 -48.81 -16.93 -7.07
N LYS A 564 -49.81 -17.17 -6.22
CA LYS A 564 -51.07 -17.83 -6.59
C LYS A 564 -51.80 -17.10 -7.72
N ASP A 565 -51.86 -15.77 -7.65
CA ASP A 565 -52.50 -14.95 -8.69
C ASP A 565 -51.67 -14.91 -9.98
N GLY A 566 -50.34 -14.80 -9.87
CA GLY A 566 -49.41 -14.81 -10.99
C GLY A 566 -49.30 -16.16 -11.70
N ASP A 567 -49.53 -17.28 -11.03
CA ASP A 567 -49.49 -18.63 -11.62
C ASP A 567 -50.85 -19.10 -12.13
N SER A 568 -51.96 -18.40 -11.79
CA SER A 568 -53.32 -18.74 -12.26
C SER A 568 -53.88 -17.80 -13.33
N ARG A 569 -53.23 -16.66 -13.59
CA ARG A 569 -53.65 -15.69 -14.63
C ARG A 569 -52.71 -15.66 -15.83
N ASP A 570 -53.30 -15.72 -17.03
CA ASP A 570 -52.65 -15.33 -18.28
C ASP A 570 -52.51 -13.81 -18.35
N LEU A 571 -51.41 -13.31 -17.77
CA LEU A 571 -51.03 -11.89 -17.82
C LEU A 571 -50.36 -11.55 -19.18
N PRO A 572 -50.70 -10.42 -19.82
CA PRO A 572 -50.25 -10.11 -21.18
C PRO A 572 -48.73 -9.92 -21.28
N PHE A 573 -48.07 -10.60 -22.21
CA PHE A 573 -46.63 -10.45 -22.42
C PHE A 573 -46.30 -9.07 -23.01
N PHE A 574 -45.60 -8.23 -22.24
CA PHE A 574 -44.95 -7.01 -22.72
C PHE A 574 -43.53 -6.91 -22.19
N THR A 575 -42.60 -6.50 -23.06
CA THR A 575 -41.21 -6.20 -22.71
C THR A 575 -41.03 -4.70 -22.62
N LEU A 576 -40.39 -4.25 -21.54
CA LEU A 576 -39.89 -2.89 -21.41
C LEU A 576 -38.41 -2.87 -21.81
N ARG A 577 -37.68 -1.79 -21.51
CA ARG A 577 -36.22 -1.74 -21.61
C ARG A 577 -35.66 -1.39 -20.24
N THR A 578 -35.51 -2.40 -19.39
CA THR A 578 -35.06 -2.23 -18.01
C THR A 578 -33.65 -1.60 -17.97
N PRO A 579 -33.41 -0.59 -17.10
CA PRO A 579 -32.10 0.06 -16.96
C PRO A 579 -30.98 -0.93 -16.61
N LYS A 580 -29.76 -0.66 -17.06
CA LYS A 580 -28.59 -1.50 -16.71
C LYS A 580 -28.24 -1.33 -15.23
N LEU A 581 -28.04 -2.44 -14.54
CA LEU A 581 -27.59 -2.48 -13.15
C LEU A 581 -26.14 -1.97 -13.03
N VAL A 582 -25.80 -1.45 -11.85
CA VAL A 582 -24.46 -0.90 -11.58
C VAL A 582 -23.42 -2.03 -11.53
N PRO A 583 -22.25 -1.84 -12.18
CA PRO A 583 -21.16 -2.82 -12.18
C PRO A 583 -20.54 -3.01 -10.80
N ASP A 584 -19.61 -3.97 -10.72
CA ASP A 584 -18.86 -4.23 -9.49
C ASP A 584 -17.93 -3.08 -9.10
N ASP A 585 -17.62 -3.03 -7.79
CA ASP A 585 -16.70 -2.03 -7.25
C ASP A 585 -15.27 -2.41 -7.70
N THR A 586 -14.75 -1.67 -8.68
CA THR A 586 -13.42 -1.87 -9.28
C THR A 586 -12.36 -2.14 -8.22
N GLU A 587 -11.48 -3.12 -8.46
CA GLU A 587 -10.31 -3.35 -7.60
C GLU A 587 -9.55 -2.03 -7.35
N PRO A 588 -9.23 -1.70 -6.09
CA PRO A 588 -8.31 -0.63 -5.77
C PRO A 588 -7.00 -0.87 -6.53
N ILE A 589 -6.46 0.17 -7.16
CA ILE A 589 -5.23 0.03 -7.95
C ILE A 589 -4.01 0.00 -7.01
N TRP A 590 -3.90 -1.08 -6.22
CA TRP A 590 -2.85 -1.32 -5.23
C TRP A 590 -1.45 -1.16 -5.83
N SER A 591 -1.29 -1.57 -7.10
CA SER A 591 -0.07 -1.42 -7.90
C SER A 591 0.35 0.03 -8.18
N LYS A 592 -0.56 1.00 -8.18
CA LYS A 592 -0.23 2.43 -8.29
C LYS A 592 0.07 3.06 -6.93
N THR A 593 -0.59 2.62 -5.87
CA THR A 593 -0.27 3.08 -4.50
C THR A 593 1.13 2.64 -4.08
N ALA A 594 1.58 1.45 -4.51
CA ALA A 594 2.97 1.01 -4.33
C ALA A 594 4.02 1.93 -5.02
N GLN A 595 3.62 2.70 -6.04
CA GLN A 595 4.47 3.71 -6.69
C GLN A 595 4.30 5.12 -6.09
N GLN A 596 3.19 5.39 -5.40
CA GLN A 596 2.98 6.62 -4.64
C GLN A 596 3.44 6.44 -3.19
N ILE A 597 4.75 6.61 -3.00
CA ILE A 597 5.44 6.66 -1.70
C ILE A 597 4.55 7.38 -0.66
N PRO A 598 4.04 6.69 0.38
CA PRO A 598 3.08 7.28 1.32
C PRO A 598 3.73 8.43 2.09
N LEU A 599 2.97 9.47 2.44
CA LEU A 599 3.57 10.71 2.99
C LEU A 599 4.35 10.50 4.30
N LYS A 600 4.07 9.43 5.09
CA LYS A 600 4.92 9.01 6.23
C LYS A 600 6.38 8.75 5.78
N ASN A 601 6.56 8.09 4.64
CA ASN A 601 7.87 7.76 4.09
C ASN A 601 8.62 8.97 3.52
N ILE A 602 8.02 10.15 3.37
CA ILE A 602 8.77 11.36 2.95
C ILE A 602 9.87 11.69 3.97
N LYS A 603 9.65 11.44 5.28
CA LYS A 603 10.73 11.58 6.28
C LYS A 603 11.86 10.58 6.04
N GLN A 604 11.55 9.30 5.84
CA GLN A 604 12.55 8.26 5.57
C GLN A 604 13.25 8.45 4.21
N HIS A 605 12.55 8.96 3.20
CA HIS A 605 13.11 9.21 1.87
C HIS A 605 13.95 10.51 1.83
N ILE A 606 13.64 11.50 2.68
CA ILE A 606 14.53 12.65 2.93
C ILE A 606 15.75 12.20 3.74
N LEU A 607 15.58 11.38 4.79
CA LEU A 607 16.70 10.77 5.53
C LEU A 607 17.58 9.89 4.64
N GLY A 608 16.99 9.12 3.72
CA GLY A 608 17.69 8.30 2.73
C GLY A 608 18.35 9.12 1.63
N VAL A 609 17.86 10.32 1.30
CA VAL A 609 18.57 11.29 0.45
C VAL A 609 19.70 11.97 1.21
N ILE A 610 19.57 12.22 2.52
CA ILE A 610 20.62 12.74 3.39
C ILE A 610 21.73 11.69 3.63
N GLY A 611 21.37 10.42 3.83
CA GLY A 611 22.29 9.28 3.85
C GLY A 611 22.86 8.94 2.46
N GLY A 612 22.11 9.20 1.39
CA GLY A 612 22.64 9.20 0.03
C GLY A 612 23.68 10.31 -0.19
N LEU A 613 23.51 11.46 0.47
CA LEU A 613 24.46 12.57 0.44
C LEU A 613 25.75 12.29 1.23
N SER A 614 25.73 11.46 2.28
CA SER A 614 26.99 11.07 2.96
C SER A 614 27.89 10.22 2.08
N VAL A 615 27.34 9.32 1.24
CA VAL A 615 28.10 8.60 0.20
C VAL A 615 28.82 9.55 -0.78
N TYR A 616 28.28 10.76 -0.96
CA TYR A 616 28.89 11.82 -1.76
C TYR A 616 29.88 12.71 -0.98
N LEU A 617 29.89 12.70 0.36
CA LEU A 617 30.94 13.39 1.14
C LEU A 617 32.33 12.75 0.95
N ASP A 618 32.36 11.48 0.53
CA ASP A 618 33.59 10.71 0.29
C ASP A 618 34.14 10.86 -1.15
N ASP A 619 33.49 11.61 -2.06
CA ASP A 619 33.96 11.78 -3.45
C ASP A 619 34.84 13.04 -3.63
N PRO A 620 36.17 12.93 -3.77
CA PRO A 620 37.07 14.07 -3.90
C PRO A 620 36.80 14.93 -5.15
N ARG A 621 35.96 14.48 -6.09
CA ARG A 621 35.57 15.23 -7.29
C ARG A 621 34.51 16.30 -7.02
N ILE A 622 33.77 16.25 -5.92
CA ILE A 622 32.66 17.20 -5.68
C ILE A 622 33.14 18.62 -5.42
N GLY A 623 34.20 18.81 -4.64
CA GLY A 623 34.86 20.13 -4.49
C GLY A 623 35.20 20.76 -5.86
N PRO A 624 35.94 20.06 -6.74
CA PRO A 624 36.17 20.46 -8.12
C PRO A 624 34.89 20.72 -8.96
N PHE A 625 33.83 19.91 -8.84
CA PHE A 625 32.57 20.17 -9.56
C PHE A 625 31.83 21.41 -9.05
N LEU A 626 31.81 21.66 -7.73
CA LEU A 626 31.25 22.87 -7.14
C LEU A 626 32.05 24.12 -7.55
N LEU A 627 33.39 24.00 -7.60
CA LEU A 627 34.28 25.05 -8.11
C LEU A 627 33.99 25.35 -9.59
N LEU A 628 33.83 24.32 -10.43
CA LEU A 628 33.49 24.47 -11.85
C LEU A 628 32.10 25.14 -12.02
N ALA A 629 31.11 24.77 -11.21
CA ALA A 629 29.79 25.41 -11.20
C ALA A 629 29.85 26.88 -10.74
N ALA A 630 30.71 27.21 -9.77
CA ALA A 630 30.98 28.59 -9.37
C ALA A 630 31.61 29.41 -10.52
N LEU A 631 32.58 28.84 -11.25
CA LEU A 631 33.23 29.48 -12.40
C LEU A 631 32.26 29.68 -13.57
N ILE A 632 31.43 28.69 -13.90
CA ILE A 632 30.41 28.80 -14.96
C ILE A 632 29.32 29.83 -14.60
N SER A 633 28.90 29.88 -13.34
CA SER A 633 27.92 30.90 -12.90
C SER A 633 28.53 32.31 -12.87
N LEU A 634 29.79 32.48 -12.45
CA LEU A 634 30.54 33.74 -12.61
C LEU A 634 30.62 34.18 -14.09
N GLY A 635 31.03 33.27 -14.97
CA GLY A 635 31.17 33.55 -16.41
C GLY A 635 29.86 33.93 -17.10
N THR A 636 28.75 33.26 -16.76
CA THR A 636 27.43 33.59 -17.33
C THR A 636 26.85 34.90 -16.79
N ILE A 637 27.13 35.28 -15.53
CA ILE A 637 26.79 36.62 -15.00
C ILE A 637 27.61 37.70 -15.71
N TRP A 638 28.92 37.46 -15.91
CA TRP A 638 29.81 38.38 -16.62
C TRP A 638 29.35 38.58 -18.08
N LEU A 639 29.03 37.50 -18.80
CA LEU A 639 28.56 37.55 -20.19
C LEU A 639 27.24 38.31 -20.33
N ARG A 640 26.27 38.08 -19.44
CA ARG A 640 25.00 38.83 -19.45
C ARG A 640 25.20 40.33 -19.18
N ARG A 641 26.17 40.69 -18.32
CA ARG A 641 26.48 42.09 -18.02
C ARG A 641 27.22 42.78 -19.16
N SER A 642 28.19 42.13 -19.82
CA SER A 642 28.89 42.72 -20.98
C SER A 642 27.94 42.98 -22.16
N GLN A 643 26.98 42.09 -22.40
CA GLN A 643 25.92 42.28 -23.40
C GLN A 643 25.01 43.49 -23.08
N GLN A 644 24.68 43.74 -21.80
CA GLN A 644 23.90 44.91 -21.39
C GLN A 644 24.64 46.24 -21.59
N VAL A 645 25.97 46.26 -21.43
CA VAL A 645 26.78 47.46 -21.69
C VAL A 645 26.72 47.84 -23.18
N HIS A 646 26.89 46.89 -24.10
CA HIS A 646 26.83 47.16 -25.53
C HIS A 646 25.47 47.67 -26.02
N LEU A 647 24.35 47.15 -25.49
CA LEU A 647 23.01 47.65 -25.86
C LEU A 647 22.77 49.11 -25.43
N SER A 648 23.50 49.60 -24.43
CA SER A 648 23.24 50.89 -23.79
C SER A 648 23.82 52.09 -24.55
N GLN A 649 24.71 51.89 -25.53
CA GLN A 649 25.32 52.97 -26.32
C GLN A 649 24.56 53.32 -27.61
N SER A 650 23.54 52.54 -28.00
CA SER A 650 22.98 52.55 -29.36
C SER A 650 21.71 53.40 -29.56
N LYS A 651 21.27 54.22 -28.60
CA LYS A 651 19.99 54.98 -28.71
C LYS A 651 20.06 56.41 -28.17
N GLN A 652 20.02 57.37 -29.10
CA GLN A 652 19.67 58.78 -28.86
C GLN A 652 18.67 59.20 -29.97
N PRO A 653 17.61 59.99 -29.68
CA PRO A 653 16.43 60.07 -30.55
C PRO A 653 16.40 61.27 -31.52
N THR A 654 15.57 61.14 -32.56
CA THR A 654 15.16 62.24 -33.45
C THR A 654 13.66 62.12 -33.76
N GLN A 655 12.96 63.25 -33.91
CA GLN A 655 11.52 63.43 -34.22
C GLN A 655 11.37 64.65 -35.17
N PRO A 656 10.20 65.00 -35.77
CA PRO A 656 8.80 64.91 -35.30
C PRO A 656 7.97 63.96 -36.22
N SER A 657 6.67 64.08 -36.56
CA SER A 657 5.52 65.00 -36.29
C SER A 657 4.19 64.28 -36.59
N SER A 658 3.05 64.86 -36.13
CA SER A 658 1.66 64.81 -36.71
C SER A 658 1.05 63.47 -37.19
N THR A 659 -0.20 63.05 -36.92
CA THR A 659 -1.41 63.53 -36.17
C THR A 659 -2.41 62.33 -36.17
N GLU A 660 -3.55 62.19 -35.46
CA GLU A 660 -4.34 62.99 -34.50
C GLU A 660 -5.10 62.01 -33.51
N PRO A 661 -6.29 62.26 -32.88
CA PRO A 661 -6.80 61.47 -31.73
C PRO A 661 -8.21 60.85 -32.01
N PRO A 662 -9.08 60.49 -31.03
CA PRO A 662 -8.91 60.20 -29.59
C PRO A 662 -9.57 58.87 -29.09
N SER A 663 -9.45 58.62 -27.77
CA SER A 663 -10.32 57.81 -26.89
C SER A 663 -10.19 56.27 -26.94
N HIS A 664 -10.41 55.53 -25.86
CA HIS A 664 -10.65 55.88 -24.44
C HIS A 664 -10.06 54.77 -23.57
N ASP A 665 -9.29 55.08 -22.50
CA ASP A 665 -9.49 54.45 -21.19
C ASP A 665 -8.71 55.20 -20.08
N GLU A 666 -9.25 55.19 -18.85
CA GLU A 666 -8.72 55.96 -17.73
C GLU A 666 -7.85 55.17 -16.75
N ARG A 667 -7.19 55.90 -15.85
CA ARG A 667 -6.03 55.41 -15.07
C ARG A 667 -6.22 55.71 -13.58
N LYS A 668 -5.73 54.80 -12.73
CA LYS A 668 -5.43 54.99 -11.27
C LYS A 668 -6.66 54.97 -10.32
N PRO A 669 -6.48 54.94 -8.97
CA PRO A 669 -5.22 54.74 -8.22
C PRO A 669 -5.19 53.59 -7.19
N ARG A 670 -3.94 53.28 -6.80
CA ARG A 670 -3.47 52.77 -5.49
C ARG A 670 -4.30 53.28 -4.28
N PRO A 671 -4.44 52.51 -3.18
CA PRO A 671 -3.30 52.29 -2.28
C PRO A 671 -3.12 50.89 -1.68
N THR A 672 -1.91 50.65 -1.19
CA THR A 672 -1.60 49.63 -0.17
C THR A 672 -2.07 50.09 1.20
N ASP A 673 -2.72 49.22 1.97
CA ASP A 673 -2.69 49.34 3.43
C ASP A 673 -2.69 47.97 4.14
N ARG A 674 -2.18 47.92 5.36
CA ARG A 674 -2.02 46.69 6.16
C ARG A 674 -3.08 46.60 7.25
N VAL A 675 -4.13 45.81 7.03
CA VAL A 675 -5.14 45.50 8.07
C VAL A 675 -5.08 44.03 8.48
N ARG A 676 -4.79 43.78 9.77
CA ARG A 676 -4.98 42.46 10.40
C ARG A 676 -6.47 42.17 10.57
N ARG A 677 -6.95 41.01 10.10
CA ARG A 677 -8.27 40.43 10.45
C ARG A 677 -8.17 38.90 10.60
N PRO A 678 -9.13 38.23 11.29
CA PRO A 678 -8.74 37.26 12.32
C PRO A 678 -8.62 35.79 11.90
N SER A 679 -8.01 35.00 12.78
CA SER A 679 -8.09 33.53 12.80
C SER A 679 -9.54 33.05 12.89
N GLY A 680 -10.02 32.26 11.92
CA GLY A 680 -11.45 32.00 11.81
C GLY A 680 -11.94 30.86 10.92
N LYS A 681 -11.23 29.72 10.86
CA LYS A 681 -11.81 28.37 10.66
C LYS A 681 -10.71 27.30 10.70
N LYS A 682 -10.94 26.22 11.46
CA LYS A 682 -10.10 25.02 11.39
C LYS A 682 -10.37 24.34 10.05
N ALA A 683 -9.32 23.99 9.31
CA ALA A 683 -9.44 22.93 8.32
C ALA A 683 -9.78 21.61 9.05
N PRO A 684 -10.57 20.69 8.46
CA PRO A 684 -10.77 19.38 9.06
C PRO A 684 -9.41 18.68 9.21
N PRO A 685 -9.12 18.03 10.37
CA PRO A 685 -7.82 17.46 10.61
C PRO A 685 -7.55 16.29 9.66
N SER A 686 -6.47 16.39 8.88
CA SER A 686 -5.89 15.28 8.12
C SER A 686 -5.15 14.32 9.07
N MET A 687 -5.91 13.67 9.96
CA MET A 687 -5.46 12.77 11.01
C MET A 687 -6.54 11.70 11.24
N THR A 688 -6.24 10.42 11.48
CA THR A 688 -4.93 9.75 11.59
C THR A 688 -5.11 8.27 11.30
N ASP A 689 -4.15 7.65 10.58
CA ASP A 689 -4.05 6.19 10.53
C ASP A 689 -3.54 5.70 11.90
N PHE A 690 -4.46 5.24 12.74
CA PHE A 690 -4.16 4.77 14.10
C PHE A 690 -3.75 3.29 14.09
N GLU A 691 -2.56 3.05 13.56
CA GLU A 691 -1.81 1.83 13.82
C GLU A 691 -1.29 1.87 15.28
N PRO A 692 -1.51 0.84 16.11
CA PRO A 692 -0.92 0.80 17.44
C PRO A 692 0.61 0.76 17.33
N SER A 693 1.30 1.41 18.27
CA SER A 693 2.76 1.63 18.25
C SER A 693 3.60 0.36 18.16
N ASP A 694 3.03 -0.76 18.58
CA ASP A 694 3.73 -2.01 18.91
C ASP A 694 3.22 -3.20 18.06
N ALA A 695 2.63 -2.91 16.89
CA ALA A 695 2.09 -3.91 15.97
C ALA A 695 3.20 -4.79 15.35
N TYR A 696 3.08 -6.12 15.48
CA TYR A 696 4.07 -7.10 15.02
C TYR A 696 3.43 -8.42 14.55
N GLN A 697 3.85 -8.98 13.41
CA GLN A 697 3.33 -10.27 12.92
C GLN A 697 3.83 -11.50 13.71
N MET A 698 2.94 -12.27 14.36
CA MET A 698 3.19 -13.71 14.53
C MET A 698 2.86 -14.47 13.25
N PRO A 699 3.48 -15.64 13.04
CA PRO A 699 2.95 -16.68 12.16
C PRO A 699 1.69 -17.28 12.78
N LEU A 700 0.82 -17.82 11.92
CA LEU A 700 -0.03 -18.94 12.33
C LEU A 700 0.90 -20.15 12.61
N PRO A 701 0.55 -21.07 13.52
CA PRO A 701 1.29 -22.31 13.66
C PRO A 701 1.08 -23.15 12.40
N ASP A 702 2.14 -23.37 11.62
CA ASP A 702 2.14 -24.39 10.57
C ASP A 702 2.23 -25.78 11.23
N SER A 703 1.52 -26.76 10.66
CA SER A 703 1.47 -28.13 11.15
C SER A 703 2.46 -29.01 10.41
N ASP A 704 3.36 -29.68 11.14
CA ASP A 704 3.82 -31.06 10.84
C ASP A 704 4.73 -31.59 11.97
N SER A 705 4.41 -32.78 12.52
CA SER A 705 5.20 -33.65 13.44
C SER A 705 5.73 -33.04 14.76
N ASP A 706 5.46 -33.59 15.96
CA ASP A 706 4.71 -34.80 16.39
C ASP A 706 3.64 -34.46 17.45
#